data_AF-A0A2C9VB87-F1
#
_entry.id   AF-A0A2C9VB87-F1
#
_cell.length_a   1.000
_cell.length_b   1.000
_cell.length_c   1.000
_cell.angle_alpha   90.00
_cell.angle_beta   90.00
_cell.angle_gamma   90.00
#
_symmetry.space_group_name_H-M   'P 1'
#
loop_
_entity.id
_entity.type
_entity.pdbx_description
1 polymer ?
#
loop_
_entity_poly.entity_id
_entity_poly.type
_entity_poly.pdbx_seq_one_letter_code
_entity_poly.pdbx_strand_id
1 'polypeptide(L)'
;MGAQRKGGTRATEDPEELARHPLQAIILADSFTTKFRPITLERPKVLLPLVNVPMINYTLAWLESAGVEEVFVFCCAHSRQVIDYLENSEWFSQPNFTVTTIESHNSISAGDALRLIYERNVIHGDFVLVSGDTVSNMSLTRAIQEHKERRKKDSNAVMTMVIKQSKPSPITHQSRLGTDELFMAIDPQTKQLLYYEEKADHLKGFISLENMLLADNPSICLHNDKQDCYIDICSPEVLSLFTDNFDYQHLRRHFVKGLLVDDIMGYKIFTYEIHSSYAARIDNYRSYDTISKDIIQRWTYPFVPDVTFFGNCATKVERQGMYRASEIEQSRSAQIGPFTVVGKGTRIGNNSKISNSVIGKNCTIGSNVSIVGSYIWDGVTIEDGCELRHAIICDGVIIKSGAVLQPGVVLSFKVVIGQQFVVPAYSKVSLLQQPTMQDSDEELEYADSNSGTLDSSIAGAMGKLNGDMTAELSGTQHWPASELGPGGAGYIWSISEGGHEDEWRHSVAPIPAEKLAEVMQGIEDDMELLNLDGTGLTPSGELKPDDNSNDSEDDDDSREDSFEKEVEATFLRAVHENINVGDIVLEMNSLRLSYNMTSADCGGAIFYAMMKLALEIPHTAAGELYKNVSSTVSTWQKLLKFYAKEIDDQIEVILKFEEMCLESAKEFSTSFSQILHLLYDKDILEEDAVLRWADEKKDAEESDKVFVKQSEKFIQWLKEASEEDD
;
A
#
# COMPACT_ATOMS: atom_id res chain seq x y z
N MET A 1 13.05 18.95 83.25
CA MET A 1 13.71 19.27 81.97
C MET A 1 14.32 17.98 81.47
N GLY A 2 14.02 17.39 80.32
CA GLY A 2 13.27 17.75 79.13
C GLY A 2 13.86 16.85 78.03
N ALA A 3 13.19 15.74 77.71
CA ALA A 3 13.64 14.81 76.66
C ALA A 3 12.57 14.72 75.59
N GLN A 4 12.90 15.25 74.41
CA GLN A 4 12.06 15.28 73.21
C GLN A 4 11.88 13.87 72.62
N ARG A 5 10.61 13.49 72.40
CA ARG A 5 10.22 12.36 71.55
C ARG A 5 10.20 12.82 70.09
N LYS A 6 10.95 12.12 69.23
CA LYS A 6 10.86 12.22 67.76
C LYS A 6 9.56 11.57 67.29
N GLY A 7 8.73 12.32 66.58
CA GLY A 7 7.60 11.79 65.81
C GLY A 7 8.11 11.22 64.48
N GLY A 8 7.72 9.98 64.19
CA GLY A 8 7.86 9.38 62.86
C GLY A 8 6.58 9.62 62.07
N THR A 9 6.72 10.24 60.89
CA THR A 9 5.65 10.38 59.91
C THR A 9 5.69 9.14 59.03
N ARG A 10 4.65 8.30 59.12
CA ARG A 10 4.35 7.24 58.15
C ARG A 10 4.04 7.91 56.81
N ALA A 11 4.80 7.58 55.77
CA ALA A 11 4.43 7.87 54.39
C ALA A 11 3.17 7.08 54.06
N THR A 12 2.18 7.78 53.51
CA THR A 12 0.97 7.22 52.92
C THR A 12 1.37 6.54 51.61
N GLU A 13 1.28 5.22 51.56
CA GLU A 13 1.41 4.42 50.34
C GLU A 13 0.19 4.70 49.45
N ASP A 14 0.42 5.20 48.22
CA ASP A 14 -0.63 5.43 47.23
C ASP A 14 -1.19 4.08 46.73
N PRO A 15 -2.52 3.95 46.57
CA PRO A 15 -3.14 2.71 46.06
C PRO A 15 -2.76 2.37 44.60
N GLU A 16 -2.09 3.27 43.86
CA GLU A 16 -1.55 3.01 42.51
C GLU A 16 -0.32 2.06 42.52
N GLU A 17 0.46 1.96 43.61
CA GLU A 17 1.65 1.07 43.65
C GLU A 17 1.30 -0.42 43.84
N LEU A 18 0.09 -0.72 44.34
CA LEU A 18 -0.38 -2.10 44.59
C LEU A 18 -0.91 -2.81 43.33
N ALA A 19 -1.12 -2.08 42.24
CA ALA A 19 -1.60 -2.60 40.95
C ALA A 19 -0.61 -2.28 39.83
N ARG A 20 0.69 -2.55 40.05
CA ARG A 20 1.68 -2.41 38.98
C ARG A 20 1.45 -3.53 37.96
N HIS A 21 0.68 -3.23 36.92
CA HIS A 21 0.61 -4.08 35.74
C HIS A 21 2.00 -4.16 35.10
N PRO A 22 2.46 -5.36 34.69
CA PRO A 22 3.73 -5.51 33.99
C PRO A 22 3.68 -4.68 32.70
N LEU A 23 4.82 -4.12 32.30
CA LEU A 23 4.88 -3.43 31.01
C LEU A 23 4.83 -4.49 29.90
N GLN A 24 3.78 -4.44 29.10
CA GLN A 24 3.53 -5.39 28.00
C GLN A 24 3.91 -4.77 26.66
N ALA A 25 4.43 -5.58 25.74
CA ALA A 25 4.66 -5.18 24.36
C ALA A 25 4.09 -6.19 23.37
N ILE A 26 3.61 -5.70 22.24
CA ILE A 26 3.23 -6.51 21.07
C ILE A 26 4.30 -6.32 20.01
N ILE A 27 4.84 -7.43 19.52
CA ILE A 27 5.68 -7.47 18.33
C ILE A 27 4.89 -8.06 17.17
N LEU A 28 4.69 -7.27 16.12
CA LEU A 28 4.20 -7.78 14.84
C LEU A 28 5.37 -8.43 14.11
N ALA A 29 5.43 -9.76 14.10
CA ALA A 29 6.54 -10.50 13.49
C ALA A 29 6.40 -10.60 11.96
N ASP A 30 5.23 -10.29 11.43
CA ASP A 30 4.99 -10.17 10.00
C ASP A 30 4.80 -8.71 9.64
N SER A 31 5.47 -8.25 8.58
CA SER A 31 5.35 -6.87 8.12
C SER A 31 4.20 -6.67 7.13
N PHE A 32 3.56 -7.77 6.67
CA PHE A 32 2.51 -7.75 5.65
C PHE A 32 2.92 -6.96 4.39
N THR A 33 4.22 -6.95 4.06
CA THR A 33 4.77 -6.29 2.86
C THR A 33 5.45 -7.29 1.92
N THR A 34 5.28 -7.06 0.61
CA THR A 34 5.86 -7.88 -0.46
C THR A 34 7.25 -7.41 -0.91
N LYS A 35 7.74 -6.28 -0.37
CA LYS A 35 8.98 -5.60 -0.80
C LYS A 35 10.24 -6.49 -0.76
N PHE A 36 10.29 -7.44 0.18
CA PHE A 36 11.39 -8.41 0.34
C PHE A 36 11.21 -9.72 -0.46
N ARG A 37 10.21 -9.82 -1.35
CA ARG A 37 10.13 -10.94 -2.30
C ARG A 37 11.32 -10.86 -3.29
N PRO A 38 11.93 -12.01 -3.65
CA PRO A 38 11.48 -13.39 -3.43
C PRO A 38 11.92 -14.04 -2.10
N ILE A 39 12.76 -13.38 -1.30
CA ILE A 39 13.37 -13.99 -0.09
C ILE A 39 12.30 -14.39 0.94
N THR A 40 11.29 -13.55 1.14
CA THR A 40 10.26 -13.78 2.16
C THR A 40 9.34 -14.97 1.89
N LEU A 41 9.38 -15.54 0.67
CA LEU A 41 8.61 -16.74 0.35
C LEU A 41 9.09 -17.97 1.11
N GLU A 42 10.39 -18.07 1.37
CA GLU A 42 10.98 -19.25 2.04
C GLU A 42 11.18 -19.04 3.54
N ARG A 43 11.54 -17.82 3.95
CA ARG A 43 11.80 -17.47 5.36
C ARG A 43 11.15 -16.13 5.72
N PRO A 44 10.49 -16.02 6.89
CA PRO A 44 9.85 -14.77 7.30
C PRO A 44 10.88 -13.65 7.52
N LYS A 45 10.48 -12.41 7.25
CA LYS A 45 11.34 -11.22 7.27
C LYS A 45 12.12 -11.05 8.57
N VAL A 46 11.47 -11.28 9.71
CA VAL A 46 12.08 -11.09 11.04
C VAL A 46 13.20 -12.08 11.37
N LEU A 47 13.26 -13.22 10.66
CA LEU A 47 14.33 -14.19 10.80
C LEU A 47 15.48 -13.97 9.81
N LEU A 48 15.38 -12.97 8.93
CA LEU A 48 16.48 -12.64 8.03
C LEU A 48 17.66 -12.06 8.85
N PRO A 49 18.90 -12.45 8.53
CA PRO A 49 20.05 -12.04 9.31
C PRO A 49 20.44 -10.59 9.00
N LEU A 50 20.47 -9.74 10.01
CA LEU A 50 21.04 -8.40 9.98
C LEU A 50 22.39 -8.42 10.71
N VAL A 51 23.48 -8.25 9.96
CA VAL A 51 24.86 -8.37 10.49
C VAL A 51 25.05 -9.72 11.23
N ASN A 52 24.66 -10.82 10.58
CA ASN A 52 24.75 -12.21 11.06
C ASN A 52 23.88 -12.56 12.29
N VAL A 53 22.94 -11.69 12.68
CA VAL A 53 21.98 -11.93 13.76
C VAL A 53 20.56 -11.70 13.23
N PRO A 54 19.59 -12.58 13.48
CA PRO A 54 18.20 -12.37 13.07
C PRO A 54 17.61 -11.04 13.57
N MET A 55 16.82 -10.35 12.74
CA MET A 55 16.25 -9.02 13.06
C MET A 55 15.48 -9.01 14.37
N ILE A 56 14.65 -10.03 14.64
CA ILE A 56 13.83 -10.13 15.85
C ILE A 56 14.65 -10.02 17.15
N ASN A 57 15.89 -10.50 17.16
CA ASN A 57 16.73 -10.44 18.35
C ASN A 57 17.13 -9.01 18.70
N TYR A 58 17.31 -8.12 17.71
CA TYR A 58 17.62 -6.71 18.00
C TYR A 58 16.44 -6.05 18.70
N THR A 59 15.22 -6.34 18.23
CA THR A 59 13.98 -5.84 18.82
C THR A 59 13.80 -6.39 20.24
N LEU A 60 13.95 -7.70 20.45
CA LEU A 60 13.82 -8.34 21.76
C LEU A 60 14.87 -7.83 22.77
N ALA A 61 16.14 -7.74 22.36
CA ALA A 61 17.20 -7.23 23.22
C ALA A 61 16.98 -5.76 23.60
N TRP A 62 16.43 -4.97 22.68
CA TRP A 62 16.04 -3.60 22.98
C TRP A 62 14.89 -3.54 23.98
N LEU A 63 13.82 -4.33 23.81
CA LEU A 63 12.68 -4.37 24.73
C LEU A 63 13.08 -4.85 26.14
N GLU A 64 13.96 -5.84 26.23
CA GLU A 64 14.57 -6.27 27.49
C GLU A 64 15.30 -5.10 28.16
N SER A 65 16.17 -4.40 27.42
CA SER A 65 16.90 -3.24 27.95
C SER A 65 16.00 -2.06 28.33
N ALA A 66 14.83 -1.97 27.69
CA ALA A 66 13.83 -0.95 27.94
C ALA A 66 13.00 -1.23 29.21
N GLY A 67 13.10 -2.43 29.78
CA GLY A 67 12.39 -2.86 30.98
C GLY A 67 10.97 -3.36 30.72
N VAL A 68 10.71 -3.91 29.53
CA VAL A 68 9.48 -4.65 29.24
C VAL A 68 9.54 -6.01 29.94
N GLU A 69 8.44 -6.46 30.51
CA GLU A 69 8.39 -7.72 31.29
C GLU A 69 7.72 -8.84 30.46
N GLU A 70 6.68 -8.52 29.70
CA GLU A 70 5.93 -9.48 28.87
C GLU A 70 5.89 -9.03 27.41
N VAL A 71 6.22 -9.94 26.49
CA VAL A 71 6.21 -9.69 25.05
C VAL A 71 5.35 -10.72 24.33
N PHE A 72 4.41 -10.22 23.52
CA PHE A 72 3.55 -11.03 22.66
C PHE A 72 4.00 -10.90 21.21
N VAL A 73 4.54 -12.00 20.67
CA VAL A 73 5.02 -12.05 19.28
C VAL A 73 3.91 -12.63 18.41
N PHE A 74 3.34 -11.80 17.55
CA PHE A 74 2.28 -12.20 16.63
C PHE A 74 2.87 -12.71 15.32
N CYS A 75 2.51 -13.94 14.91
CA CYS A 75 3.07 -14.58 13.72
C CYS A 75 1.98 -15.12 12.79
N CYS A 76 2.08 -14.77 11.49
CA CYS A 76 1.25 -15.31 10.41
C CYS A 76 2.05 -16.21 9.48
N ALA A 77 2.82 -15.62 8.55
CA ALA A 77 3.59 -16.37 7.57
C ALA A 77 4.70 -17.17 8.24
N HIS A 78 4.82 -18.45 7.88
CA HIS A 78 5.85 -19.36 8.40
C HIS A 78 5.93 -19.37 9.93
N SER A 79 4.79 -19.23 10.62
CA SER A 79 4.66 -19.19 12.09
C SER A 79 5.51 -20.24 12.80
N ARG A 80 5.49 -21.49 12.32
CA ARG A 80 6.28 -22.60 12.86
C ARG A 80 7.77 -22.30 12.89
N GLN A 81 8.34 -21.72 11.84
CA GLN A 81 9.77 -21.37 11.82
C GLN A 81 10.12 -20.33 12.90
N VAL A 82 9.22 -19.37 13.14
CA VAL A 82 9.41 -18.34 14.16
C VAL A 82 9.27 -18.92 15.57
N ILE A 83 8.26 -19.75 15.79
CA ILE A 83 8.02 -20.45 17.05
C ILE A 83 9.21 -21.36 17.37
N ASP A 84 9.61 -22.24 16.44
CA ASP A 84 10.75 -23.15 16.60
C ASP A 84 12.04 -22.37 16.90
N TYR A 85 12.25 -21.22 16.24
CA TYR A 85 13.40 -20.37 16.50
C TYR A 85 13.38 -19.78 17.92
N LEU A 86 12.23 -19.25 18.36
CA LEU A 86 12.09 -18.64 19.69
C LEU A 86 12.15 -19.68 20.81
N GLU A 87 11.58 -20.87 20.64
CA GLU A 87 11.65 -21.97 21.61
C GLU A 87 13.08 -22.48 21.81
N ASN A 88 13.88 -22.50 20.74
CA ASN A 88 15.30 -22.89 20.81
C ASN A 88 16.21 -21.75 21.29
N SER A 89 15.68 -20.54 21.46
CA SER A 89 16.46 -19.35 21.81
C SER A 89 16.61 -19.18 23.33
N GLU A 90 17.61 -18.39 23.74
CA GLU A 90 17.86 -18.07 25.15
C GLU A 90 16.74 -17.19 25.75
N TRP A 91 15.88 -16.60 24.92
CA TRP A 91 14.80 -15.70 25.32
C TRP A 91 13.71 -16.39 26.15
N PHE A 92 13.46 -17.68 25.92
CA PHE A 92 12.43 -18.43 26.67
C PHE A 92 12.86 -18.75 28.12
N SER A 93 14.16 -18.69 28.40
CA SER A 93 14.74 -19.10 29.70
C SER A 93 15.03 -17.93 30.64
N GLN A 94 14.72 -16.69 30.25
CA GLN A 94 15.00 -15.52 31.08
C GLN A 94 13.95 -15.33 32.20
N PRO A 95 14.36 -15.03 33.45
CA PRO A 95 13.45 -15.01 34.59
C PRO A 95 12.58 -13.74 34.68
N ASN A 96 13.00 -12.63 34.06
CA ASN A 96 12.33 -11.33 34.16
C ASN A 96 11.72 -10.85 32.83
N PHE A 97 11.77 -11.68 31.78
CA PHE A 97 11.34 -11.35 30.43
C PHE A 97 10.68 -12.56 29.79
N THR A 98 9.35 -12.53 29.62
CA THR A 98 8.59 -13.65 29.07
C THR A 98 8.15 -13.36 27.65
N VAL A 99 8.51 -14.23 26.71
CA VAL A 99 8.11 -14.14 25.30
C VAL A 99 7.05 -15.19 25.00
N THR A 100 5.86 -14.75 24.61
CA THR A 100 4.73 -15.62 24.23
C THR A 100 4.41 -15.41 22.76
N THR A 101 4.26 -16.50 22.00
CA THR A 101 3.89 -16.45 20.59
C THR A 101 2.38 -16.58 20.41
N ILE A 102 1.81 -15.79 19.49
CA ILE A 102 0.42 -15.85 19.07
C ILE A 102 0.39 -16.19 17.59
N GLU A 103 -0.04 -17.40 17.28
CA GLU A 103 -0.20 -17.88 15.91
C GLU A 103 -1.61 -17.59 15.37
N SER A 104 -1.67 -17.09 14.14
CA SER A 104 -2.90 -16.96 13.35
C SER A 104 -2.62 -17.28 11.89
N HIS A 105 -3.45 -18.10 11.25
CA HIS A 105 -3.35 -18.39 9.82
C HIS A 105 -4.31 -17.55 8.95
N ASN A 106 -5.27 -16.88 9.57
CA ASN A 106 -6.34 -16.15 8.88
C ASN A 106 -6.09 -14.64 8.83
N SER A 107 -5.06 -14.15 9.52
CA SER A 107 -4.78 -12.72 9.61
C SER A 107 -3.94 -12.27 8.43
N ILE A 108 -4.55 -11.43 7.59
CA ILE A 108 -3.99 -10.89 6.34
C ILE A 108 -3.36 -9.52 6.61
N SER A 109 -3.84 -8.80 7.63
CA SER A 109 -3.41 -7.45 7.95
C SER A 109 -2.95 -7.25 9.40
N ALA A 110 -2.29 -6.12 9.65
CA ALA A 110 -1.94 -5.70 11.01
C ALA A 110 -3.19 -5.39 11.87
N GLY A 111 -4.27 -4.87 11.26
CA GLY A 111 -5.55 -4.67 11.92
C GLY A 111 -6.16 -5.98 12.42
N ASP A 112 -6.15 -7.03 11.59
CA ASP A 112 -6.64 -8.36 11.99
C ASP A 112 -5.84 -8.96 13.14
N ALA A 113 -4.52 -8.71 13.16
CA ALA A 113 -3.66 -9.12 14.25
C ALA A 113 -4.08 -8.47 15.57
N LEU A 114 -4.33 -7.16 15.56
CA LEU A 114 -4.75 -6.41 16.75
C LEU A 114 -6.15 -6.82 17.24
N ARG A 115 -7.09 -7.09 16.32
CA ARG A 115 -8.42 -7.64 16.65
C ARG A 115 -8.33 -8.98 17.35
N LEU A 116 -7.51 -9.90 16.84
CA LEU A 116 -7.33 -11.22 17.47
C LEU A 116 -6.69 -11.10 18.86
N ILE A 117 -5.75 -10.17 19.03
CA ILE A 117 -5.13 -9.90 20.33
C ILE A 117 -6.16 -9.35 21.32
N TYR A 118 -7.07 -8.48 20.86
CA TYR A 118 -8.18 -7.97 21.66
C TYR A 118 -9.13 -9.09 22.12
N GLU A 119 -9.53 -9.99 21.20
CA GLU A 119 -10.40 -11.13 21.50
C GLU A 119 -9.81 -12.06 22.57
N ARG A 120 -8.48 -12.22 22.58
CA ARG A 120 -7.78 -13.03 23.59
C ARG A 120 -7.66 -12.34 24.95
N ASN A 121 -7.96 -11.04 25.04
CA ASN A 121 -7.92 -10.23 26.26
C ASN A 121 -6.60 -10.37 27.05
N VAL A 122 -5.47 -10.33 26.34
CA VAL A 122 -4.14 -10.55 26.91
C VAL A 122 -3.55 -9.26 27.51
N ILE A 123 -4.04 -8.11 27.05
CA ILE A 123 -3.47 -6.79 27.36
C ILE A 123 -4.32 -6.09 28.40
N HIS A 124 -3.67 -5.64 29.49
CA HIS A 124 -4.36 -5.15 30.67
C HIS A 124 -4.05 -3.66 30.99
N GLY A 125 -3.27 -2.98 30.15
CA GLY A 125 -2.90 -1.57 30.34
C GLY A 125 -2.23 -0.95 29.11
N ASP A 126 -1.52 0.17 29.31
CA ASP A 126 -0.68 0.77 28.27
C ASP A 126 0.36 -0.24 27.78
N PHE A 127 0.43 -0.43 26.47
CA PHE A 127 1.34 -1.39 25.85
C PHE A 127 2.14 -0.72 24.74
N VAL A 128 3.22 -1.38 24.37
CA VAL A 128 4.13 -0.90 23.32
C VAL A 128 3.93 -1.75 22.08
N LEU A 129 3.52 -1.13 20.98
CA LEU A 129 3.33 -1.76 19.68
C LEU A 129 4.55 -1.51 18.81
N VAL A 130 5.23 -2.58 18.39
CA VAL A 130 6.48 -2.51 17.63
C VAL A 130 6.47 -3.54 16.51
N SER A 131 7.06 -3.19 15.37
CA SER A 131 7.32 -4.14 14.29
C SER A 131 8.59 -4.96 14.55
N GLY A 132 8.59 -6.25 14.22
CA GLY A 132 9.69 -7.18 14.50
C GLY A 132 10.99 -6.88 13.74
N ASP A 133 10.98 -5.93 12.81
CA ASP A 133 12.08 -5.49 11.94
C ASP A 133 12.67 -4.11 12.36
N THR A 134 12.41 -3.66 13.58
CA THR A 134 12.89 -2.38 14.11
C THR A 134 14.15 -2.53 14.96
N VAL A 135 15.15 -1.66 14.72
CA VAL A 135 16.37 -1.58 15.54
C VAL A 135 16.39 -0.25 16.28
N SER A 136 16.50 -0.30 17.61
CA SER A 136 16.58 0.91 18.44
C SER A 136 17.48 0.74 19.66
N ASN A 137 18.00 1.87 20.17
CA ASN A 137 18.65 1.99 21.48
C ASN A 137 18.03 3.10 22.34
N MET A 138 16.79 3.50 22.04
CA MET A 138 16.10 4.54 22.80
C MET A 138 15.69 4.07 24.20
N SER A 139 15.62 5.00 25.16
CA SER A 139 15.04 4.72 26.47
C SER A 139 13.53 4.91 26.43
N LEU A 140 12.79 3.79 26.46
CA LEU A 140 11.33 3.76 26.40
C LEU A 140 10.67 4.35 27.65
N THR A 141 11.32 4.27 28.81
CA THR A 141 10.80 4.73 30.10
C THR A 141 10.35 6.20 30.07
N ARG A 142 11.10 7.07 29.37
CA ARG A 142 10.77 8.49 29.26
C ARG A 142 9.51 8.72 28.42
N ALA A 143 9.41 8.01 27.29
CA ALA A 143 8.28 8.12 26.39
C ALA A 143 6.99 7.60 27.05
N ILE A 144 7.07 6.48 27.80
CA ILE A 144 5.93 5.95 28.56
C ILE A 144 5.50 6.91 29.66
N GLN A 145 6.45 7.51 30.39
CA GLN A 145 6.13 8.47 31.45
C GLN A 145 5.40 9.70 30.87
N GLU A 146 5.88 10.25 29.76
CA GLU A 146 5.24 11.38 29.08
C GLU A 146 3.84 10.99 28.57
N HIS A 147 3.68 9.77 28.03
CA HIS A 147 2.37 9.25 27.62
C HIS A 147 1.40 9.13 28.80
N LYS A 148 1.83 8.54 29.92
CA LYS A 148 1.02 8.41 31.14
C LYS A 148 0.62 9.75 31.73
N GLU A 149 1.54 10.71 31.77
CA GLU A 149 1.25 12.07 32.25
C GLU A 149 0.24 12.80 31.36
N ARG A 150 0.33 12.61 30.04
CA ARG A 150 -0.68 13.14 29.10
C ARG A 150 -2.03 12.48 29.30
N ARG A 151 -2.07 11.15 29.43
CA ARG A 151 -3.31 10.39 29.66
C ARG A 151 -3.99 10.76 30.98
N LYS A 152 -3.21 11.08 32.03
CA LYS A 152 -3.75 11.60 33.30
C LYS A 152 -4.39 12.98 33.15
N LYS A 153 -4.00 13.79 32.16
CA LYS A 153 -4.58 15.12 31.86
C LYS A 153 -5.74 15.04 30.88
N ASP A 154 -5.61 14.20 29.85
CA ASP A 154 -6.56 14.01 28.78
C ASP A 154 -6.76 12.51 28.55
N SER A 155 -7.94 11.98 28.89
CA SER A 155 -8.28 10.57 28.69
C SER A 155 -8.27 10.16 27.22
N ASN A 156 -8.41 11.13 26.31
CA ASN A 156 -8.49 10.89 24.88
C ASN A 156 -7.10 10.75 24.23
N ALA A 157 -6.02 10.81 25.00
CA ALA A 157 -4.66 10.56 24.51
C ALA A 157 -4.42 9.06 24.28
N VAL A 158 -4.75 8.58 23.08
CA VAL A 158 -4.83 7.15 22.78
C VAL A 158 -3.49 6.55 22.36
N MET A 159 -2.69 7.31 21.60
CA MET A 159 -1.43 6.81 21.02
C MET A 159 -0.32 7.86 21.08
N THR A 160 0.91 7.41 21.31
CA THR A 160 2.12 8.24 21.19
C THR A 160 3.11 7.59 20.23
N MET A 161 3.31 8.22 19.09
CA MET A 161 4.20 7.79 18.01
C MET A 161 5.62 8.30 18.25
N VAL A 162 6.60 7.41 18.17
CA VAL A 162 8.01 7.78 18.27
C VAL A 162 8.56 8.17 16.90
N ILE A 163 9.04 9.41 16.80
CA ILE A 163 9.64 9.94 15.59
C ILE A 163 11.11 10.29 15.83
N LYS A 164 11.93 10.16 14.79
CA LYS A 164 13.34 10.53 14.82
C LYS A 164 13.58 11.73 13.92
N GLN A 165 14.32 12.70 14.43
CA GLN A 165 14.78 13.79 13.57
C GLN A 165 15.90 13.29 12.64
N SER A 166 15.64 13.35 11.34
CA SER A 166 16.65 13.17 10.31
C SER A 166 17.19 14.55 9.89
N LYS A 167 18.39 14.56 9.29
CA LYS A 167 18.87 15.79 8.65
C LYS A 167 18.06 16.01 7.37
N PRO A 168 17.61 17.24 7.09
CA PRO A 168 16.67 17.54 6.00
C PRO A 168 17.30 17.47 4.59
N SER A 169 18.44 16.80 4.42
CA SER A 169 19.05 16.66 3.09
C SER A 169 18.30 15.61 2.28
N PRO A 170 17.74 15.94 1.10
CA PRO A 170 17.02 15.00 0.25
C PRO A 170 17.90 13.80 -0.16
N ILE A 171 19.21 14.02 -0.32
CA ILE A 171 20.19 12.93 -0.54
C ILE A 171 20.24 11.96 0.65
N THR A 172 20.15 12.46 1.89
CA THR A 172 20.14 11.63 3.10
C THR A 172 18.78 10.96 3.30
N HIS A 173 17.69 11.65 2.98
CA HIS A 173 16.34 11.10 2.99
C HIS A 173 16.23 9.93 2.00
N GLN A 174 16.56 10.17 0.73
CA GLN A 174 16.63 9.13 -0.30
C GLN A 174 17.62 8.03 0.10
N SER A 175 18.79 8.37 0.64
CA SER A 175 19.78 7.39 1.11
C SER A 175 19.28 6.49 2.24
N ARG A 176 18.43 6.97 3.14
CA ARG A 176 17.99 6.23 4.33
C ARG A 176 16.63 5.53 4.15
N LEU A 177 15.70 6.15 3.44
CA LEU A 177 14.30 5.72 3.32
C LEU A 177 13.93 5.20 1.93
N GLY A 178 14.64 5.63 0.88
CA GLY A 178 14.40 5.19 -0.50
C GLY A 178 13.19 5.86 -1.15
N THR A 179 11.97 5.51 -0.71
CA THR A 179 10.70 5.88 -1.39
C THR A 179 9.72 6.70 -0.56
N ASP A 180 9.74 6.55 0.76
CA ASP A 180 8.62 7.04 1.57
C ASP A 180 8.96 8.45 2.06
N GLU A 181 8.58 9.46 1.28
CA GLU A 181 8.47 10.82 1.77
C GLU A 181 7.29 10.91 2.73
N LEU A 182 7.60 11.39 3.94
CA LEU A 182 6.68 11.46 5.06
C LEU A 182 6.45 12.92 5.39
N PHE A 183 5.20 13.35 5.28
CA PHE A 183 4.77 14.68 5.70
C PHE A 183 3.96 14.59 6.99
N MET A 184 4.39 15.33 8.00
CA MET A 184 3.71 15.41 9.28
C MET A 184 3.45 16.87 9.67
N ALA A 185 2.22 17.16 10.07
CA ALA A 185 1.86 18.42 10.73
C ALA A 185 1.74 18.18 12.23
N ILE A 186 2.54 18.91 13.01
CA ILE A 186 2.62 18.74 14.46
C ILE A 186 2.38 20.10 15.12
N ASP A 187 1.60 20.14 16.20
CA ASP A 187 1.53 21.34 17.05
C ASP A 187 2.81 21.42 17.92
N PRO A 188 3.62 22.49 17.82
CA PRO A 188 4.86 22.63 18.59
C PRO A 188 4.66 22.68 20.10
N GLN A 189 3.48 23.09 20.61
CA GLN A 189 3.24 23.21 22.05
C GLN A 189 2.80 21.89 22.67
N THR A 190 1.77 21.26 22.11
CA THR A 190 1.21 20.01 22.64
C THR A 190 1.93 18.76 22.13
N LYS A 191 2.68 18.88 21.02
CA LYS A 191 3.23 17.78 20.23
C LYS A 191 2.16 16.83 19.69
N GLN A 192 0.92 17.31 19.53
CA GLN A 192 -0.16 16.56 18.88
C GLN A 192 0.12 16.44 17.38
N LEU A 193 -0.13 15.24 16.84
CA LEU A 193 -0.12 15.00 15.40
C LEU A 193 -1.47 15.46 14.83
N LEU A 194 -1.43 16.32 13.81
CA LEU A 194 -2.63 16.89 13.16
C LEU A 194 -2.81 16.34 11.75
N TYR A 195 -1.70 16.11 11.04
CA TYR A 195 -1.73 15.56 9.69
C TYR A 195 -0.61 14.55 9.54
N TYR A 196 -0.90 13.45 8.84
CA TYR A 196 0.05 12.40 8.51
C TYR A 196 -0.23 11.89 7.10
N GLU A 197 0.76 11.97 6.23
CA GLU A 197 0.69 11.41 4.89
C GLU A 197 2.00 10.73 4.52
N GLU A 198 1.87 9.47 4.11
CA GLU A 198 2.96 8.62 3.62
C GLU A 198 2.79 8.47 2.10
N LYS A 199 3.86 8.78 1.34
CA LYS A 199 3.86 8.80 -0.13
C LYS A 199 2.97 9.88 -0.73
N ALA A 200 3.44 11.14 -0.68
CA ALA A 200 2.93 12.13 -1.63
C ALA A 200 3.26 11.63 -3.05
N ASP A 201 2.26 11.40 -3.89
CA ASP A 201 2.47 11.10 -5.31
C ASP A 201 3.45 12.15 -5.87
N HIS A 202 4.68 11.73 -6.20
CA HIS A 202 5.68 12.64 -6.77
C HIS A 202 5.19 13.33 -8.05
N LEU A 203 4.18 12.74 -8.70
CA LEU A 203 3.52 13.27 -9.88
C LEU A 203 2.66 14.51 -9.58
N LYS A 204 2.16 14.68 -8.35
CA LYS A 204 1.25 15.76 -7.99
C LYS A 204 1.96 16.96 -7.35
N GLY A 205 3.09 16.79 -6.64
CA GLY A 205 3.90 17.91 -6.12
C GLY A 205 3.19 18.89 -5.17
N PHE A 206 1.95 18.60 -4.77
CA PHE A 206 1.14 19.43 -3.87
C PHE A 206 0.64 18.57 -2.71
N ILE A 207 0.61 19.17 -1.51
CA ILE A 207 -0.01 18.58 -0.32
C ILE A 207 -1.26 19.40 -0.01
N SER A 208 -2.39 18.73 0.13
CA SER A 208 -3.66 19.37 0.46
C SER A 208 -3.92 19.23 1.96
N LEU A 209 -3.85 20.34 2.69
CA LEU A 209 -4.24 20.41 4.10
C LEU A 209 -5.65 20.98 4.21
N GLU A 210 -6.48 20.40 5.07
CA GLU A 210 -7.82 20.89 5.33
C GLU A 210 -7.79 22.20 6.13
N ASN A 211 -8.59 23.18 5.69
CA ASN A 211 -8.65 24.50 6.32
C ASN A 211 -9.16 24.44 7.77
N MET A 212 -9.94 23.42 8.14
CA MET A 212 -10.47 23.25 9.50
C MET A 212 -9.35 23.05 10.53
N LEU A 213 -8.24 22.39 10.15
CA LEU A 213 -7.10 22.18 11.05
C LEU A 213 -6.48 23.50 11.54
N LEU A 214 -6.51 24.54 10.70
CA LEU A 214 -6.01 25.88 11.00
C LEU A 214 -6.98 26.68 11.89
N ALA A 215 -8.27 26.34 11.89
CA ALA A 215 -9.25 27.01 12.73
C ALA A 215 -9.12 26.59 14.20
N ASP A 216 -8.85 25.29 14.44
CA ASP A 216 -8.78 24.73 15.79
C ASP A 216 -7.40 24.89 16.44
N ASN A 217 -6.33 24.99 15.64
CA ASN A 217 -4.96 25.00 16.13
C ASN A 217 -4.26 26.35 15.83
N PRO A 218 -3.80 27.09 16.85
CA PRO A 218 -3.16 28.40 16.66
C PRO A 218 -1.74 28.32 16.07
N SER A 219 -1.09 27.14 16.14
CA SER A 219 0.25 26.93 15.59
C SER A 219 0.37 25.52 15.01
N ILE A 220 0.83 25.44 13.76
CA ILE A 220 1.10 24.19 13.05
C ILE A 220 2.53 24.26 12.50
N CYS A 221 3.32 23.21 12.75
CA CYS A 221 4.64 23.04 12.14
C CYS A 221 4.60 21.85 11.17
N LEU A 222 4.91 22.12 9.91
CA LEU A 222 5.03 21.11 8.86
C LEU A 222 6.46 20.56 8.82
N HIS A 223 6.57 19.24 8.82
CA HIS A 223 7.82 18.52 8.89
C HIS A 223 7.95 17.50 7.75
N ASN A 224 9.06 17.58 7.02
CA ASN A 224 9.57 16.55 6.11
C ASN A 224 10.98 16.06 6.57
N ASP A 225 11.46 16.55 7.72
CA ASP A 225 12.76 16.16 8.29
C ASP A 225 12.65 14.98 9.25
N LYS A 226 11.46 14.42 9.45
CA LYS A 226 11.19 13.41 10.47
C LYS A 226 11.04 12.03 9.85
N GLN A 227 11.60 11.03 10.52
CA GLN A 227 11.49 9.63 10.17
C GLN A 227 10.59 8.91 11.17
N ASP A 228 9.60 8.15 10.69
CA ASP A 228 8.81 7.24 11.51
C ASP A 228 9.63 5.99 11.87
N CYS A 229 9.58 5.61 13.15
CA CYS A 229 10.31 4.47 13.68
C CYS A 229 9.42 3.22 13.87
N TYR A 230 8.09 3.33 13.67
CA TYR A 230 7.14 2.24 13.93
C TYR A 230 7.27 1.66 15.34
N ILE A 231 7.41 2.57 16.30
CA ILE A 231 7.39 2.29 17.74
C ILE A 231 6.27 3.17 18.30
N ASP A 232 5.19 2.53 18.72
CA ASP A 232 4.02 3.23 19.23
C ASP A 232 3.72 2.81 20.66
N ILE A 233 3.43 3.79 21.51
CA ILE A 233 2.92 3.54 22.85
C ILE A 233 1.41 3.74 22.76
N CYS A 234 0.67 2.67 22.99
CA CYS A 234 -0.76 2.59 22.78
C CYS A 234 -1.48 2.33 24.09
N SER A 235 -2.63 2.96 24.21
CA SER A 235 -3.64 2.60 25.20
C SER A 235 -4.48 1.41 24.70
N PRO A 236 -5.10 0.60 25.59
CA PRO A 236 -5.94 -0.54 25.20
C PRO A 236 -7.15 -0.14 24.35
N GLU A 237 -7.58 1.13 24.41
CA GLU A 237 -8.62 1.72 23.57
C GLU A 237 -8.31 1.57 22.07
N VAL A 238 -7.02 1.58 21.67
CA VAL A 238 -6.60 1.33 20.28
C VAL A 238 -7.15 -0.02 19.79
N LEU A 239 -7.07 -1.06 20.61
CA LEU A 239 -7.50 -2.41 20.23
C LEU A 239 -9.02 -2.49 20.04
N SER A 240 -9.78 -1.74 20.85
CA SER A 240 -11.24 -1.61 20.68
C SER A 240 -11.57 -0.90 19.36
N LEU A 241 -10.85 0.18 19.03
CA LEU A 241 -11.06 0.92 17.78
C LEU A 241 -10.85 0.06 16.54
N PHE A 242 -9.84 -0.82 16.54
CA PHE A 242 -9.66 -1.78 15.45
C PHE A 242 -10.80 -2.80 15.36
N THR A 243 -11.45 -3.13 16.47
CA THR A 243 -12.59 -4.07 16.49
C THR A 243 -13.87 -3.40 16.01
N ASP A 244 -14.07 -2.12 16.34
CA ASP A 244 -15.24 -1.35 15.92
C ASP A 244 -15.16 -0.97 14.42
N ASN A 245 -13.96 -0.62 13.94
CA ASN A 245 -13.72 -0.21 12.55
C ASN A 245 -12.98 -1.31 11.77
N PHE A 246 -13.73 -2.10 10.99
CA PHE A 246 -13.18 -3.21 10.19
C PHE A 246 -12.29 -2.75 9.02
N ASP A 247 -12.49 -1.52 8.53
CA ASP A 247 -11.77 -0.96 7.39
C ASP A 247 -10.28 -0.67 7.69
N TYR A 248 -9.92 -0.57 8.98
CA TYR A 248 -8.55 -0.34 9.41
C TYR A 248 -7.70 -1.61 9.29
N GLN A 249 -7.07 -1.78 8.12
CA GLN A 249 -6.12 -2.86 7.86
C GLN A 249 -4.67 -2.47 8.17
N HIS A 250 -4.27 -1.26 7.75
CA HIS A 250 -2.91 -0.72 7.98
C HIS A 250 -2.88 0.33 9.10
N LEU A 251 -1.84 0.25 9.95
CA LEU A 251 -1.69 1.13 11.11
C LEU A 251 -1.49 2.61 10.74
N ARG A 252 -0.72 2.91 9.70
CA ARG A 252 -0.44 4.30 9.30
C ARG A 252 -1.44 4.84 8.28
N ARG A 253 -1.61 4.13 7.16
CA ARG A 253 -2.46 4.58 6.04
C ARG A 253 -3.94 4.69 6.42
N HIS A 254 -4.47 3.74 7.20
CA HIS A 254 -5.90 3.69 7.51
C HIS A 254 -6.16 4.19 8.93
N PHE A 255 -5.47 3.62 9.94
CA PHE A 255 -5.76 3.96 11.33
C PHE A 255 -5.32 5.37 11.73
N VAL A 256 -4.05 5.77 11.51
CA VAL A 256 -3.60 7.14 11.85
C VAL A 256 -4.37 8.17 11.04
N LYS A 257 -4.49 8.00 9.72
CA LYS A 257 -5.22 8.94 8.86
C LYS A 257 -6.70 9.01 9.23
N GLY A 258 -7.35 7.87 9.43
CA GLY A 258 -8.75 7.79 9.84
C GLY A 258 -8.99 8.49 11.18
N LEU A 259 -8.16 8.23 12.19
CA LEU A 259 -8.30 8.85 13.51
C LEU A 259 -8.07 10.37 13.50
N LEU A 260 -7.28 10.88 12.56
CA LEU A 260 -7.06 12.33 12.39
C LEU A 260 -8.24 13.03 11.69
N VAL A 261 -9.01 12.31 10.88
CA VAL A 261 -10.22 12.82 10.20
C VAL A 261 -11.47 12.61 11.06
N ASP A 262 -11.44 11.64 11.99
CA ASP A 262 -12.59 11.29 12.84
C ASP A 262 -12.84 12.34 13.95
N ASP A 263 -13.79 13.23 13.70
CA ASP A 263 -14.22 14.25 14.68
C ASP A 263 -15.11 13.71 15.81
N ILE A 264 -15.67 12.50 15.67
CA ILE A 264 -16.75 12.01 16.55
C ILE A 264 -16.22 11.60 17.93
N MET A 265 -15.13 10.84 17.98
CA MET A 265 -14.59 10.30 19.24
C MET A 265 -13.60 11.26 19.91
N GLY A 266 -13.02 12.20 19.16
CA GLY A 266 -12.07 13.19 19.69
C GLY A 266 -10.79 12.59 20.27
N TYR A 267 -10.38 11.40 19.80
CA TYR A 267 -9.14 10.76 20.21
C TYR A 267 -7.94 11.45 19.57
N LYS A 268 -6.86 11.58 20.34
CA LYS A 268 -5.66 12.34 19.94
C LYS A 268 -4.44 11.45 19.88
N ILE A 269 -3.66 11.65 18.81
CA ILE A 269 -2.35 11.05 18.62
C ILE A 269 -1.30 12.10 18.95
N PHE A 270 -0.30 11.71 19.74
CA PHE A 270 0.83 12.57 20.05
C PHE A 270 2.14 12.02 19.49
N THR A 271 3.13 12.88 19.37
CA THR A 271 4.47 12.51 18.93
C THR A 271 5.49 12.60 20.08
N TYR A 272 6.53 11.77 19.99
CA TYR A 272 7.71 11.81 20.85
C TYR A 272 8.97 11.82 19.99
N GLU A 273 9.73 12.91 20.06
CA GLU A 273 10.90 13.13 19.21
C GLU A 273 12.22 12.67 19.84
N ILE A 274 12.96 11.87 19.08
CA ILE A 274 14.30 11.40 19.44
C ILE A 274 15.36 12.20 18.67
N HIS A 275 16.33 12.74 19.43
CA HIS A 275 17.44 13.53 18.89
C HIS A 275 18.78 12.78 18.92
N SER A 276 19.08 12.06 20.02
CA SER A 276 20.40 11.45 20.24
C SER A 276 20.42 9.92 20.11
N SER A 277 19.29 9.27 20.37
CA SER A 277 19.16 7.82 20.23
C SER A 277 18.87 7.43 18.79
N TYR A 278 19.25 6.20 18.46
CA TYR A 278 18.96 5.56 17.19
C TYR A 278 17.65 4.78 17.29
N ALA A 279 16.78 4.98 16.31
CA ALA A 279 15.63 4.15 16.03
C ALA A 279 15.43 4.17 14.51
N ALA A 280 15.23 3.00 13.91
CA ALA A 280 14.92 2.85 12.49
C ALA A 280 14.27 1.50 12.22
N ARG A 281 13.34 1.48 11.27
CA ARG A 281 12.70 0.26 10.76
C ARG A 281 13.33 -0.18 9.44
N ILE A 282 13.43 -1.49 9.23
CA ILE A 282 13.87 -2.08 7.97
C ILE A 282 12.65 -2.37 7.10
N ASP A 283 12.35 -1.54 6.10
CA ASP A 283 11.22 -1.78 5.18
C ASP A 283 11.65 -2.18 3.76
N ASN A 284 12.70 -1.56 3.24
CA ASN A 284 13.27 -1.80 1.91
C ASN A 284 14.69 -2.38 2.01
N TYR A 285 15.21 -3.00 0.93
CA TYR A 285 16.62 -3.45 0.89
C TYR A 285 17.61 -2.30 1.13
N ARG A 286 17.24 -1.07 0.77
CA ARG A 286 18.04 0.12 1.03
C ARG A 286 18.10 0.50 2.51
N SER A 287 16.97 0.42 3.20
CA SER A 287 16.93 0.60 4.66
C SER A 287 17.73 -0.50 5.36
N TYR A 288 17.68 -1.74 4.85
CA TYR A 288 18.49 -2.86 5.32
C TYR A 288 19.99 -2.58 5.17
N ASP A 289 20.45 -2.06 4.03
CA ASP A 289 21.84 -1.66 3.81
C ASP A 289 22.28 -0.53 4.75
N THR A 290 21.45 0.50 4.88
CA THR A 290 21.73 1.66 5.73
C THR A 290 21.84 1.27 7.20
N ILE A 291 20.87 0.50 7.70
CA ILE A 291 20.84 0.06 9.10
C ILE A 291 22.01 -0.91 9.37
N SER A 292 22.35 -1.77 8.42
CA SER A 292 23.54 -2.62 8.52
C SER A 292 24.83 -1.80 8.67
N LYS A 293 25.01 -0.76 7.85
CA LYS A 293 26.14 0.16 7.95
C LYS A 293 26.15 0.93 9.27
N ASP A 294 25.00 1.39 9.73
CA ASP A 294 24.84 2.12 11.00
C ASP A 294 25.22 1.21 12.21
N ILE A 295 24.85 -0.07 12.18
CA ILE A 295 25.25 -1.07 13.20
C ILE A 295 26.76 -1.29 13.17
N ILE A 296 27.35 -1.50 12.00
CA ILE A 296 28.81 -1.71 11.85
C ILE A 296 29.59 -0.49 12.36
N GLN A 297 29.08 0.71 12.08
CA GLN A 297 29.63 1.99 12.54
C GLN A 297 29.32 2.31 14.01
N ARG A 298 28.60 1.44 14.72
CA ARG A 298 28.25 1.56 16.15
C ARG A 298 27.30 2.69 16.52
N TRP A 299 26.42 3.11 15.61
CA TRP A 299 25.35 4.06 15.93
C TRP A 299 24.30 3.45 16.87
N THR A 300 24.17 2.12 16.87
CA THR A 300 23.19 1.34 17.64
C THR A 300 23.70 0.84 18.98
N TYR A 301 24.84 1.35 19.49
CA TYR A 301 25.39 0.92 20.78
C TYR A 301 24.33 1.00 21.89
N PRO A 302 24.13 -0.05 22.71
CA PRO A 302 24.99 -1.23 22.92
C PRO A 302 24.75 -2.44 21.98
N PHE A 303 23.76 -2.38 21.09
CA PHE A 303 23.41 -3.48 20.17
C PHE A 303 24.33 -3.50 18.96
N VAL A 304 25.56 -3.94 19.20
CA VAL A 304 26.64 -4.01 18.22
C VAL A 304 27.28 -5.40 18.27
N PRO A 305 27.80 -5.94 17.14
CA PRO A 305 28.20 -7.36 17.06
C PRO A 305 29.29 -7.81 18.06
N ASP A 306 30.03 -6.87 18.63
CA ASP A 306 31.10 -7.11 19.60
C ASP A 306 30.62 -7.26 21.04
N VAL A 307 29.47 -6.68 21.35
CA VAL A 307 28.78 -6.93 22.62
C VAL A 307 27.98 -8.21 22.41
N THR A 308 28.29 -9.24 23.20
CA THR A 308 27.52 -10.50 23.19
C THR A 308 26.17 -10.26 23.85
N PHE A 309 25.21 -9.70 23.11
CA PHE A 309 23.80 -9.66 23.50
C PHE A 309 23.03 -10.89 22.98
N PHE A 310 23.64 -11.68 22.08
CA PHE A 310 23.06 -12.90 21.53
C PHE A 310 24.13 -13.97 21.25
N GLY A 311 24.09 -15.07 22.02
CA GLY A 311 24.92 -16.25 21.82
C GLY A 311 26.43 -16.07 22.07
N ASN A 312 27.13 -17.20 22.27
CA ASN A 312 28.54 -17.28 22.67
C ASN A 312 29.58 -16.89 21.58
N CYS A 313 29.20 -16.14 20.54
CA CYS A 313 30.14 -15.80 19.46
C CYS A 313 30.85 -14.47 19.74
N ALA A 314 31.95 -14.51 20.48
CA ALA A 314 32.82 -13.35 20.67
C ALA A 314 33.42 -12.91 19.32
N THR A 315 32.84 -11.87 18.70
CA THR A 315 33.48 -11.15 17.60
C THR A 315 34.40 -10.07 18.17
N LYS A 316 35.63 -10.00 17.66
CA LYS A 316 36.59 -8.98 18.07
C LYS A 316 36.54 -7.84 17.08
N VAL A 317 36.53 -6.61 17.59
CA VAL A 317 36.66 -5.41 16.77
C VAL A 317 38.13 -5.10 16.54
N GLU A 318 38.50 -4.99 15.27
CA GLU A 318 39.80 -4.51 14.83
C GLU A 318 39.72 -3.05 14.37
N ARG A 319 40.87 -2.46 14.01
CA ARG A 319 40.94 -1.07 13.50
C ARG A 319 40.06 -0.91 12.25
N GLN A 320 39.49 0.28 12.07
CA GLN A 320 38.62 0.63 10.91
C GLN A 320 37.28 -0.13 10.83
N GLY A 321 36.72 -0.54 11.97
CA GLY A 321 35.36 -1.12 12.03
C GLY A 321 35.27 -2.53 11.43
N MET A 322 36.37 -3.28 11.46
CA MET A 322 36.38 -4.68 11.06
C MET A 322 35.94 -5.57 12.22
N TYR A 323 35.01 -6.49 11.98
CA TYR A 323 34.56 -7.46 12.96
C TYR A 323 34.99 -8.86 12.53
N ARG A 324 35.72 -9.56 13.41
CA ARG A 324 36.22 -10.90 13.14
C ARG A 324 35.76 -11.88 14.21
N ALA A 325 35.10 -12.95 13.76
CA ALA A 325 34.87 -14.13 14.60
C ALA A 325 36.19 -14.84 14.94
N SER A 326 36.21 -15.60 16.04
CA SER A 326 37.44 -16.22 16.55
C SER A 326 37.94 -17.43 15.73
N GLU A 327 37.08 -18.06 14.92
CA GLU A 327 37.38 -19.25 14.12
C GLU A 327 37.30 -18.92 12.62
N ILE A 328 38.29 -18.23 12.07
CA ILE A 328 38.36 -17.87 10.64
C ILE A 328 39.64 -18.43 10.04
N GLU A 329 39.53 -19.05 8.86
CA GLU A 329 40.68 -19.49 8.08
C GLU A 329 40.97 -18.50 6.95
N GLN A 330 41.93 -17.62 7.17
CA GLN A 330 42.32 -16.59 6.22
C GLN A 330 43.67 -16.93 5.54
N SER A 331 43.71 -16.84 4.22
CA SER A 331 44.95 -16.91 3.45
C SER A 331 45.82 -15.66 3.65
N ARG A 332 47.16 -15.82 3.69
CA ARG A 332 48.10 -14.71 3.98
C ARG A 332 48.04 -13.53 2.99
N SER A 333 47.62 -13.77 1.75
CA SER A 333 47.50 -12.74 0.72
C SER A 333 46.11 -12.10 0.62
N ALA A 334 45.13 -12.58 1.41
CA ALA A 334 43.78 -12.03 1.40
C ALA A 334 43.73 -10.67 2.11
N GLN A 335 43.09 -9.70 1.46
CA GLN A 335 42.96 -8.33 1.96
C GLN A 335 41.52 -8.10 2.43
N ILE A 336 41.35 -7.92 3.73
CA ILE A 336 40.09 -7.51 4.34
C ILE A 336 40.16 -6.00 4.54
N GLY A 337 39.28 -5.28 3.87
CA GLY A 337 39.12 -3.85 3.93
C GLY A 337 38.26 -3.39 5.11
N PRO A 338 38.07 -2.07 5.25
CA PRO A 338 37.33 -1.48 6.37
C PRO A 338 35.84 -1.88 6.34
N PHE A 339 35.18 -1.72 7.49
CA PHE A 339 33.74 -1.95 7.67
C PHE A 339 33.25 -3.33 7.19
N THR A 340 34.08 -4.36 7.38
CA THR A 340 33.76 -5.73 6.97
C THR A 340 33.50 -6.60 8.20
N VAL A 341 32.47 -7.43 8.13
CA VAL A 341 32.10 -8.39 9.18
C VAL A 341 32.31 -9.80 8.65
N VAL A 342 33.08 -10.62 9.37
CA VAL A 342 33.33 -12.01 8.98
C VAL A 342 32.82 -12.96 10.06
N GLY A 343 31.86 -13.80 9.67
CA GLY A 343 31.26 -14.82 10.51
C GLY A 343 32.18 -16.01 10.82
N LYS A 344 31.70 -16.85 11.74
CA LYS A 344 32.42 -18.03 12.26
C LYS A 344 32.54 -19.13 11.20
N GLY A 345 33.69 -19.80 11.13
CA GLY A 345 33.91 -20.98 10.26
C GLY A 345 34.15 -20.65 8.80
N THR A 346 34.31 -19.37 8.46
CA THR A 346 34.49 -18.90 7.08
C THR A 346 35.92 -19.07 6.60
N ARG A 347 36.08 -19.55 5.36
CA ARG A 347 37.37 -19.78 4.69
C ARG A 347 37.58 -18.75 3.58
N ILE A 348 38.72 -18.06 3.57
CA ILE A 348 39.04 -17.03 2.58
C ILE A 348 40.29 -17.42 1.78
N GLY A 349 40.13 -17.57 0.47
CA GLY A 349 41.17 -17.93 -0.49
C GLY A 349 42.21 -16.83 -0.76
N ASN A 350 43.19 -17.15 -1.61
CA ASN A 350 44.34 -16.28 -1.87
C ASN A 350 43.97 -15.07 -2.73
N ASN A 351 44.60 -13.92 -2.46
CA ASN A 351 44.47 -12.66 -3.23
C ASN A 351 43.04 -12.09 -3.31
N SER A 352 42.13 -12.56 -2.45
CA SER A 352 40.76 -12.06 -2.42
C SER A 352 40.69 -10.72 -1.69
N LYS A 353 39.85 -9.81 -2.19
CA LYS A 353 39.65 -8.45 -1.67
C LYS A 353 38.21 -8.28 -1.24
N ILE A 354 38.00 -7.92 0.02
CA ILE A 354 36.65 -7.77 0.59
C ILE A 354 36.57 -6.39 1.24
N SER A 355 35.55 -5.59 0.94
CA SER A 355 35.34 -4.28 1.57
C SER A 355 33.85 -3.96 1.77
N ASN A 356 33.53 -3.23 2.85
CA ASN A 356 32.17 -2.80 3.18
C ASN A 356 31.11 -3.91 3.08
N SER A 357 31.47 -5.15 3.45
CA SER A 357 30.63 -6.33 3.21
C SER A 357 30.39 -7.11 4.49
N VAL A 358 29.24 -7.78 4.59
CA VAL A 358 28.91 -8.67 5.70
C VAL A 358 28.95 -10.10 5.18
N ILE A 359 29.72 -10.95 5.86
CA ILE A 359 29.84 -12.37 5.52
C ILE A 359 29.33 -13.21 6.68
N GLY A 360 28.40 -14.11 6.38
CA GLY A 360 27.81 -15.09 7.27
C GLY A 360 28.79 -16.16 7.77
N LYS A 361 28.22 -17.17 8.41
CA LYS A 361 28.90 -18.30 9.02
C LYS A 361 29.12 -19.41 7.99
N ASN A 362 30.22 -20.14 8.14
CA ASN A 362 30.59 -21.31 7.32
C ASN A 362 30.65 -21.03 5.81
N CYS A 363 31.03 -19.83 5.40
CA CYS A 363 31.14 -19.49 3.99
C CYS A 363 32.51 -19.91 3.43
N THR A 364 32.55 -20.29 2.15
CA THR A 364 33.79 -20.63 1.45
C THR A 364 34.02 -19.64 0.32
N ILE A 365 35.06 -18.81 0.44
CA ILE A 365 35.43 -17.82 -0.57
C ILE A 365 36.69 -18.29 -1.28
N GLY A 366 36.62 -18.40 -2.61
CA GLY A 366 37.72 -18.79 -3.49
C GLY A 366 38.85 -17.77 -3.56
N SER A 367 39.77 -18.02 -4.49
CA SER A 367 40.94 -17.19 -4.79
C SER A 367 40.64 -16.15 -5.87
N ASN A 368 41.32 -15.01 -5.80
CA ASN A 368 41.15 -13.87 -6.70
C ASN A 368 39.70 -13.33 -6.77
N VAL A 369 38.96 -13.38 -5.65
CA VAL A 369 37.58 -12.88 -5.58
C VAL A 369 37.57 -11.42 -5.12
N SER A 370 36.70 -10.60 -5.71
CA SER A 370 36.47 -9.21 -5.31
C SER A 370 35.04 -9.02 -4.82
N ILE A 371 34.87 -8.63 -3.56
CA ILE A 371 33.57 -8.41 -2.91
C ILE A 371 33.51 -6.99 -2.37
N VAL A 372 32.54 -6.21 -2.86
CA VAL A 372 32.34 -4.81 -2.45
C VAL A 372 30.88 -4.58 -2.11
N GLY A 373 30.62 -4.04 -0.91
CA GLY A 373 29.27 -3.57 -0.54
C GLY A 373 28.20 -4.66 -0.47
N SER A 374 28.58 -5.94 -0.34
CA SER A 374 27.65 -7.07 -0.52
C SER A 374 27.31 -7.76 0.80
N TYR A 375 26.12 -8.33 0.88
CA TYR A 375 25.60 -9.05 2.03
C TYR A 375 25.51 -10.54 1.71
N ILE A 376 26.37 -11.34 2.33
CA ILE A 376 26.48 -12.78 2.13
C ILE A 376 26.00 -13.46 3.41
N TRP A 377 24.97 -14.29 3.31
CA TRP A 377 24.45 -15.03 4.46
C TRP A 377 25.18 -16.37 4.67
N ASP A 378 24.55 -17.32 5.36
CA ASP A 378 25.24 -18.49 5.90
C ASP A 378 25.41 -19.60 4.86
N GLY A 379 26.55 -20.30 4.91
CA GLY A 379 26.82 -21.48 4.07
C GLY A 379 26.99 -21.20 2.57
N VAL A 380 27.32 -19.97 2.19
CA VAL A 380 27.52 -19.58 0.79
C VAL A 380 28.89 -20.04 0.28
N THR A 381 28.94 -20.56 -0.95
CA THR A 381 30.17 -20.95 -1.63
C THR A 381 30.41 -20.06 -2.85
N ILE A 382 31.54 -19.36 -2.85
CA ILE A 382 31.99 -18.49 -3.95
C ILE A 382 33.27 -19.11 -4.51
N GLU A 383 33.24 -19.52 -5.77
CA GLU A 383 34.41 -20.09 -6.45
C GLU A 383 35.41 -19.01 -6.91
N ASP A 384 36.47 -19.43 -7.61
CA ASP A 384 37.59 -18.57 -7.97
C ASP A 384 37.21 -17.53 -9.05
N GLY A 385 37.79 -16.33 -8.93
CA GLY A 385 37.70 -15.27 -9.94
C GLY A 385 36.34 -14.58 -10.04
N CYS A 386 35.48 -14.70 -9.03
CA CYS A 386 34.17 -14.04 -9.00
C CYS A 386 34.28 -12.55 -8.62
N GLU A 387 33.37 -11.74 -9.16
CA GLU A 387 33.24 -10.33 -8.81
C GLU A 387 31.82 -10.00 -8.34
N LEU A 388 31.71 -9.47 -7.12
CA LEU A 388 30.45 -9.18 -6.46
C LEU A 388 30.39 -7.70 -6.06
N ARG A 389 29.37 -6.99 -6.54
CA ARG A 389 29.14 -5.57 -6.24
C ARG A 389 27.73 -5.37 -5.72
N HIS A 390 27.58 -4.85 -4.51
CA HIS A 390 26.29 -4.45 -3.91
C HIS A 390 25.15 -5.47 -4.11
N ALA A 391 25.41 -6.75 -3.83
CA ALA A 391 24.45 -7.83 -3.98
C ALA A 391 24.04 -8.42 -2.63
N ILE A 392 22.82 -8.95 -2.55
CA ILE A 392 22.34 -9.76 -1.42
C ILE A 392 22.35 -11.23 -1.84
N ILE A 393 22.99 -12.07 -1.05
CA ILE A 393 23.16 -13.50 -1.31
C ILE A 393 22.64 -14.29 -0.11
N CYS A 394 21.56 -15.03 -0.33
CA CYS A 394 20.91 -15.83 0.71
C CYS A 394 21.64 -17.15 1.01
N ASP A 395 21.11 -17.92 1.97
CA ASP A 395 21.78 -19.11 2.47
C ASP A 395 21.94 -20.21 1.40
N GLY A 396 23.09 -20.88 1.44
CA GLY A 396 23.37 -22.06 0.60
C GLY A 396 23.52 -21.77 -0.90
N VAL A 397 23.67 -20.51 -1.31
CA VAL A 397 23.94 -20.13 -2.70
C VAL A 397 25.34 -20.58 -3.13
N ILE A 398 25.46 -21.05 -4.37
CA ILE A 398 26.72 -21.44 -4.98
C ILE A 398 26.99 -20.59 -6.21
N ILE A 399 28.07 -19.81 -6.17
CA ILE A 399 28.53 -18.98 -7.28
C ILE A 399 29.73 -19.65 -7.92
N LYS A 400 29.58 -20.07 -9.18
CA LYS A 400 30.65 -20.75 -9.91
C LYS A 400 31.72 -19.80 -10.45
N SER A 401 32.84 -20.37 -10.83
CA SER A 401 34.06 -19.66 -11.22
C SER A 401 33.83 -18.65 -12.35
N GLY A 402 34.36 -17.45 -12.15
CA GLY A 402 34.30 -16.36 -13.13
C GLY A 402 32.94 -15.66 -13.28
N ALA A 403 31.97 -15.92 -12.40
CA ALA A 403 30.69 -15.20 -12.42
C ALA A 403 30.84 -13.74 -11.95
N VAL A 404 30.04 -12.85 -12.53
CA VAL A 404 30.01 -11.42 -12.21
C VAL A 404 28.59 -11.01 -11.80
N LEU A 405 28.45 -10.46 -10.60
CA LEU A 405 27.20 -9.89 -10.11
C LEU A 405 27.23 -8.37 -10.24
N GLN A 406 26.30 -7.84 -11.02
CA GLN A 406 26.08 -6.40 -11.11
C GLN A 406 25.42 -5.84 -9.84
N PRO A 407 25.48 -4.51 -9.61
CA PRO A 407 24.85 -3.88 -8.46
C PRO A 407 23.34 -4.15 -8.37
N GLY A 408 22.86 -4.39 -7.15
CA GLY A 408 21.43 -4.55 -6.88
C GLY A 408 20.86 -5.94 -7.13
N VAL A 409 21.72 -6.92 -7.42
CA VAL A 409 21.29 -8.32 -7.58
C VAL A 409 20.89 -8.92 -6.24
N VAL A 410 19.75 -9.61 -6.22
CA VAL A 410 19.25 -10.36 -5.07
C VAL A 410 19.12 -11.83 -5.45
N LEU A 411 19.90 -12.69 -4.79
CA LEU A 411 19.87 -14.14 -4.98
C LEU A 411 19.14 -14.80 -3.80
N SER A 412 18.01 -15.47 -4.08
CA SER A 412 17.29 -16.28 -3.09
C SER A 412 18.08 -17.52 -2.69
N PHE A 413 17.52 -18.29 -1.75
CA PHE A 413 18.14 -19.46 -1.15
C PHE A 413 18.49 -20.55 -2.18
N LYS A 414 19.64 -21.20 -1.98
CA LYS A 414 20.11 -22.38 -2.76
C LYS A 414 20.22 -22.18 -4.28
N VAL A 415 20.20 -20.95 -4.76
CA VAL A 415 20.42 -20.62 -6.17
C VAL A 415 21.85 -20.99 -6.57
N VAL A 416 22.02 -21.50 -7.80
CA VAL A 416 23.34 -21.79 -8.38
C VAL A 416 23.56 -20.91 -9.60
N ILE A 417 24.64 -20.15 -9.61
CA ILE A 417 25.01 -19.32 -10.76
C ILE A 417 26.01 -20.09 -11.63
N GLY A 418 25.76 -20.13 -12.94
CA GLY A 418 26.63 -20.80 -13.91
C GLY A 418 28.01 -20.17 -14.02
N GLN A 419 28.95 -20.91 -14.62
CA GLN A 419 30.31 -20.43 -14.86
C GLN A 419 30.30 -19.27 -15.86
N GLN A 420 31.13 -18.24 -15.60
CA GLN A 420 31.29 -17.06 -16.46
C GLN A 420 29.99 -16.31 -16.80
N PHE A 421 28.95 -16.47 -15.98
CA PHE A 421 27.67 -15.79 -16.17
C PHE A 421 27.69 -14.39 -15.54
N VAL A 422 27.14 -13.41 -16.27
CA VAL A 422 26.96 -12.04 -15.78
C VAL A 422 25.49 -11.85 -15.45
N VAL A 423 25.18 -11.66 -14.16
CA VAL A 423 23.80 -11.37 -13.74
C VAL A 423 23.53 -9.87 -13.98
N PRO A 424 22.46 -9.49 -14.67
CA PRO A 424 22.12 -8.08 -14.90
C PRO A 424 21.87 -7.30 -13.60
N ALA A 425 22.02 -5.98 -13.64
CA ALA A 425 21.74 -5.12 -12.48
C ALA A 425 20.28 -5.23 -12.03
N TYR A 426 20.02 -5.04 -10.74
CA TYR A 426 18.67 -5.05 -10.13
C TYR A 426 17.86 -6.35 -10.32
N SER A 427 18.49 -7.42 -10.82
CA SER A 427 17.81 -8.69 -11.06
C SER A 427 17.55 -9.45 -9.75
N LYS A 428 16.32 -9.95 -9.60
CA LYS A 428 15.92 -10.86 -8.52
C LYS A 428 15.89 -12.28 -9.06
N VAL A 429 16.60 -13.19 -8.38
CA VAL A 429 16.75 -14.59 -8.82
C VAL A 429 16.23 -15.52 -7.74
N SER A 430 15.34 -16.44 -8.10
CA SER A 430 14.78 -17.43 -7.17
C SER A 430 14.64 -18.81 -7.81
N LEU A 431 14.62 -19.86 -6.99
CA LEU A 431 14.25 -21.21 -7.46
C LEU A 431 12.74 -21.34 -7.70
N LEU A 432 11.94 -20.50 -7.04
CA LEU A 432 10.50 -20.45 -7.21
C LEU A 432 10.15 -19.59 -8.42
N GLN A 433 9.18 -20.04 -9.22
CA GLN A 433 8.60 -19.21 -10.27
C GLN A 433 7.82 -18.05 -9.66
N GLN A 434 7.87 -16.90 -10.32
CA GLN A 434 7.10 -15.72 -9.93
C GLN A 434 5.60 -16.07 -9.99
N PRO A 435 4.82 -15.81 -8.93
CA PRO A 435 3.37 -16.02 -8.98
C PRO A 435 2.77 -15.14 -10.08
N THR A 436 1.98 -15.75 -10.96
CA THR A 436 1.43 -15.15 -12.19
C THR A 436 0.26 -14.20 -11.97
N MET A 437 -0.33 -14.17 -10.78
CA MET A 437 -1.40 -13.23 -10.42
C MET A 437 -0.81 -12.15 -9.53
N GLN A 438 -0.28 -11.10 -10.14
CA GLN A 438 -0.11 -9.81 -9.47
C GLN A 438 -1.25 -8.94 -9.98
N ASP A 439 -2.44 -9.10 -9.38
CA ASP A 439 -3.43 -8.04 -9.50
C ASP A 439 -2.84 -6.79 -8.84
N SER A 440 -3.13 -5.65 -9.45
CA SER A 440 -2.50 -4.33 -9.25
C SER A 440 -2.50 -3.79 -7.81
N ASP A 441 -3.08 -4.50 -6.86
CA ASP A 441 -3.22 -4.09 -5.47
C ASP A 441 -2.40 -5.04 -4.58
N GLU A 442 -1.32 -4.52 -4.00
CA GLU A 442 -0.48 -5.23 -3.00
C GLU A 442 -1.30 -5.78 -1.80
N GLU A 443 -2.58 -5.38 -1.66
CA GLU A 443 -3.50 -5.70 -0.56
C GLU A 443 -4.19 -7.07 -0.68
N LEU A 444 -4.40 -7.61 -1.89
CA LEU A 444 -5.24 -8.81 -2.08
C LEU A 444 -4.45 -10.13 -2.10
N GLU A 445 -3.13 -10.09 -2.29
CA GLU A 445 -2.31 -11.30 -2.49
C GLU A 445 -2.09 -12.15 -1.23
N TYR A 446 -2.45 -11.66 -0.04
CA TYR A 446 -2.33 -12.42 1.21
C TYR A 446 -3.47 -13.43 1.42
N ALA A 447 -4.57 -13.35 0.65
CA ALA A 447 -5.69 -14.28 0.76
C ALA A 447 -5.45 -15.63 0.07
N ASP A 448 -4.63 -15.67 -0.99
CA ASP A 448 -4.60 -16.81 -1.92
C ASP A 448 -3.47 -17.83 -1.72
N SER A 449 -2.60 -17.63 -0.72
CA SER A 449 -1.48 -18.56 -0.49
C SER A 449 -1.87 -19.90 0.17
N ASN A 450 -3.16 -20.15 0.43
CA ASN A 450 -3.59 -21.31 1.23
C ASN A 450 -4.62 -22.25 0.58
N SER A 451 -4.86 -22.17 -0.74
CA SER A 451 -5.65 -23.20 -1.45
C SER A 451 -4.77 -24.34 -1.97
N GLY A 452 -4.28 -25.15 -1.05
CA GLY A 452 -3.80 -26.49 -1.36
C GLY A 452 -4.96 -27.41 -1.74
N THR A 453 -5.51 -27.24 -2.94
CA THR A 453 -6.41 -28.20 -3.57
C THR A 453 -5.94 -28.47 -4.99
N LEU A 454 -5.40 -29.68 -5.13
CA LEU A 454 -5.17 -30.38 -6.38
C LEU A 454 -6.48 -30.36 -7.19
N ASP A 455 -6.59 -29.49 -8.20
CA ASP A 455 -7.71 -29.56 -9.13
C ASP A 455 -7.25 -29.85 -10.56
N SER A 456 -7.88 -30.90 -11.06
CA SER A 456 -7.63 -31.62 -12.28
C SER A 456 -8.21 -30.91 -13.49
N SER A 457 -7.36 -30.39 -14.38
CA SER A 457 -7.82 -29.93 -15.70
C SER A 457 -6.73 -29.85 -16.77
N ILE A 458 -5.84 -30.87 -16.84
CA ILE A 458 -5.09 -31.16 -18.08
C ILE A 458 -5.28 -32.64 -18.44
N ALA A 459 -6.54 -33.00 -18.71
CA ALA A 459 -6.88 -34.20 -19.46
C ALA A 459 -7.07 -33.79 -20.93
N GLY A 460 -5.97 -33.80 -21.71
CA GLY A 460 -6.08 -33.36 -23.09
C GLY A 460 -4.88 -33.52 -24.02
N ALA A 461 -3.82 -34.27 -23.69
CA ALA A 461 -2.87 -34.77 -24.71
C ALA A 461 -1.78 -35.66 -24.09
N MET A 462 -2.06 -36.95 -23.87
CA MET A 462 -1.01 -37.96 -24.04
C MET A 462 -1.60 -39.33 -24.33
N GLY A 463 -1.50 -39.72 -25.60
CA GLY A 463 -1.68 -41.10 -26.03
C GLY A 463 -0.34 -41.83 -25.99
N LYS A 464 -0.33 -42.93 -25.21
CA LYS A 464 0.56 -44.11 -25.32
C LYS A 464 2.04 -43.93 -24.93
N LEU A 465 2.42 -44.51 -23.79
CA LEU A 465 3.06 -45.83 -23.73
C LEU A 465 3.37 -46.19 -22.26
N ASN A 466 2.83 -47.34 -21.83
CA ASN A 466 3.10 -48.00 -20.55
C ASN A 466 4.52 -48.60 -20.51
N GLY A 467 5.13 -48.67 -19.32
CA GLY A 467 6.27 -49.55 -19.06
C GLY A 467 6.99 -49.32 -17.72
N ASP A 468 6.51 -50.01 -16.69
CA ASP A 468 7.22 -50.52 -15.49
C ASP A 468 7.81 -49.59 -14.42
N MET A 469 7.37 -49.86 -13.18
CA MET A 469 8.02 -49.51 -11.93
C MET A 469 9.06 -50.59 -11.58
N THR A 470 10.29 -50.20 -11.25
CA THR A 470 11.07 -50.74 -10.11
C THR A 470 12.41 -50.00 -9.95
N ALA A 471 12.69 -49.59 -8.70
CA ALA A 471 13.99 -49.34 -8.06
C ALA A 471 15.10 -48.57 -8.82
N GLU A 472 15.50 -47.41 -8.28
CA GLU A 472 16.85 -47.20 -7.72
C GLU A 472 17.01 -45.81 -7.07
N LEU A 473 17.41 -45.83 -5.80
CA LEU A 473 18.11 -44.73 -5.14
C LEU A 473 19.47 -44.57 -5.82
N SER A 474 19.95 -43.32 -5.92
CA SER A 474 21.21 -42.84 -6.51
C SER A 474 21.15 -42.47 -8.00
N GLY A 475 21.31 -41.17 -8.28
CA GLY A 475 21.39 -40.64 -9.65
C GLY A 475 21.04 -39.15 -9.70
N THR A 476 22.08 -38.32 -9.67
CA THR A 476 22.20 -36.98 -10.27
C THR A 476 20.89 -36.30 -10.69
N GLN A 477 20.36 -35.38 -9.87
CA GLN A 477 19.26 -34.50 -10.24
C GLN A 477 19.69 -33.57 -11.38
N HIS A 478 19.26 -33.87 -12.60
CA HIS A 478 19.36 -32.99 -13.75
C HIS A 478 18.26 -31.91 -13.63
N TRP A 479 18.67 -30.68 -13.34
CA TRP A 479 17.80 -29.51 -13.40
C TRP A 479 17.61 -29.08 -14.87
N PRO A 480 16.38 -28.78 -15.33
CA PRO A 480 16.14 -28.34 -16.71
C PRO A 480 16.78 -26.97 -16.98
N ALA A 481 17.02 -26.67 -18.26
CA ALA A 481 17.82 -25.56 -18.79
C ALA A 481 17.73 -24.24 -17.98
N SER A 482 18.87 -23.85 -17.42
CA SER A 482 19.05 -22.67 -16.58
C SER A 482 19.27 -21.41 -17.40
N GLU A 483 18.45 -20.38 -17.16
CA GLU A 483 18.65 -19.01 -17.65
C GLU A 483 19.94 -18.37 -17.10
N LEU A 484 20.51 -18.94 -16.04
CA LEU A 484 21.73 -18.47 -15.35
C LEU A 484 23.04 -19.10 -15.88
N GLY A 485 23.04 -19.55 -17.14
CA GLY A 485 24.22 -20.13 -17.79
C GLY A 485 24.51 -21.61 -17.46
N PRO A 486 25.67 -22.14 -17.89
CA PRO A 486 25.96 -23.57 -17.86
C PRO A 486 26.08 -24.09 -16.41
N GLY A 487 25.14 -24.97 -16.06
CA GLY A 487 25.05 -25.58 -14.73
C GLY A 487 24.58 -24.64 -13.62
N GLY A 488 23.90 -23.54 -13.98
CA GLY A 488 23.12 -22.76 -13.02
C GLY A 488 21.79 -23.44 -12.68
N ALA A 489 21.11 -22.93 -11.67
CA ALA A 489 19.77 -23.33 -11.26
C ALA A 489 19.06 -22.12 -10.63
N GLY A 490 17.96 -21.69 -11.24
CA GLY A 490 17.14 -20.55 -10.81
C GLY A 490 16.45 -19.85 -11.98
N TYR A 491 15.34 -19.19 -11.68
CA TYR A 491 14.57 -18.33 -12.58
C TYR A 491 14.89 -16.86 -12.28
N ILE A 492 15.05 -16.05 -13.33
CA ILE A 492 15.13 -14.60 -13.19
C ILE A 492 13.70 -14.08 -13.16
N TRP A 493 13.31 -13.41 -12.08
CA TRP A 493 11.98 -12.81 -11.97
C TRP A 493 11.89 -11.61 -12.91
N SER A 494 10.86 -11.61 -13.76
CA SER A 494 10.60 -10.52 -14.70
C SER A 494 9.87 -9.41 -13.98
N ILE A 495 10.40 -8.20 -14.08
CA ILE A 495 9.82 -7.01 -13.47
C ILE A 495 8.66 -6.57 -14.37
N SER A 496 7.47 -6.35 -13.81
CA SER A 496 6.30 -5.88 -14.55
C SER A 496 6.59 -4.52 -15.22
N GLU A 497 6.09 -4.35 -16.46
CA GLU A 497 6.42 -3.30 -17.44
C GLU A 497 6.08 -1.84 -17.04
N GLY A 498 5.85 -1.54 -15.76
CA GLY A 498 5.45 -0.20 -15.28
C GLY A 498 6.43 0.54 -14.36
N GLY A 499 7.54 -0.08 -13.94
CA GLY A 499 8.36 0.40 -12.81
C GLY A 499 9.84 0.70 -13.06
N HIS A 500 10.28 0.80 -14.32
CA HIS A 500 11.72 0.87 -14.65
C HIS A 500 12.48 2.07 -14.07
N GLU A 501 11.82 3.16 -13.66
CA GLU A 501 12.51 4.39 -13.22
C GLU A 501 12.89 4.42 -11.72
N ASP A 502 12.29 3.55 -10.89
CA ASP A 502 12.44 3.58 -9.42
C ASP A 502 13.08 2.31 -8.81
N GLU A 503 13.60 1.41 -9.65
CA GLU A 503 14.24 0.16 -9.20
C GLU A 503 15.46 0.40 -8.29
N TRP A 504 16.25 1.43 -8.59
CA TRP A 504 17.40 1.82 -7.78
C TRP A 504 17.01 2.28 -6.37
N ARG A 505 15.77 2.80 -6.18
CA ARG A 505 15.29 3.26 -4.86
C ARG A 505 15.11 2.12 -3.87
N HIS A 506 14.82 0.92 -4.39
CA HIS A 506 14.58 -0.29 -3.61
C HIS A 506 15.80 -1.20 -3.51
N SER A 507 16.96 -0.77 -4.01
CA SER A 507 18.17 -1.59 -4.09
C SER A 507 19.18 -1.29 -2.99
N VAL A 508 20.10 -2.23 -2.77
CA VAL A 508 21.33 -2.04 -1.96
C VAL A 508 22.38 -1.21 -2.70
N ALA A 509 22.26 -1.09 -4.02
CA ALA A 509 23.20 -0.33 -4.83
C ALA A 509 23.20 1.16 -4.43
N PRO A 510 24.38 1.82 -4.43
CA PRO A 510 24.45 3.26 -4.25
C PRO A 510 23.68 3.98 -5.36
N ILE A 511 23.22 5.20 -5.08
CA ILE A 511 22.48 6.01 -6.05
C ILE A 511 23.31 6.15 -7.33
N PRO A 512 22.74 5.84 -8.52
CA PRO A 512 23.41 6.07 -9.79
C PRO A 512 23.90 7.52 -9.90
N ALA A 513 25.11 7.73 -10.42
CA ALA A 513 25.73 9.05 -10.51
C ALA A 513 24.89 10.06 -11.32
N GLU A 514 24.16 9.57 -12.34
CA GLU A 514 23.24 10.37 -13.15
C GLU A 514 22.05 10.88 -12.32
N LYS A 515 21.42 10.00 -11.53
CA LYS A 515 20.32 10.37 -10.62
C LYS A 515 20.78 11.26 -9.46
N LEU A 516 22.01 11.06 -8.97
CA LEU A 516 22.61 12.00 -8.01
C LEU A 516 22.75 13.40 -8.61
N ALA A 517 23.17 13.50 -9.88
CA ALA A 517 23.31 14.79 -10.56
C ALA A 517 21.95 15.47 -10.77
N GLU A 518 20.91 14.73 -11.16
CA GLU A 518 19.52 15.24 -11.26
C GLU A 518 19.03 15.79 -9.90
N VAL A 519 19.21 15.03 -8.81
CA VAL A 519 18.81 15.46 -7.47
C VAL A 519 19.61 16.67 -7.00
N MET A 520 20.90 16.73 -7.32
CA MET A 520 21.73 17.90 -7.00
C MET A 520 21.32 19.14 -7.80
N GLN A 521 20.97 18.98 -9.07
CA GLN A 521 20.44 20.07 -9.90
C GLN A 521 19.10 20.58 -9.40
N GLY A 522 18.17 19.69 -9.02
CA GLY A 522 16.88 20.11 -8.43
C GLY A 522 17.07 20.93 -7.13
N ILE A 523 18.06 20.58 -6.30
CA ILE A 523 18.39 21.37 -5.10
C ILE A 523 18.99 22.73 -5.47
N GLU A 524 19.81 22.80 -6.52
CA GLU A 524 20.37 24.06 -7.01
C GLU A 524 19.28 24.97 -7.60
N ASP A 525 18.35 24.42 -8.37
CA ASP A 525 17.19 25.13 -8.94
C ASP A 525 16.22 25.62 -7.84
N ASP A 526 15.92 24.79 -6.83
CA ASP A 526 15.11 25.18 -5.66
C ASP A 526 15.82 26.28 -4.83
N MET A 527 17.14 26.21 -4.68
CA MET A 527 17.90 27.29 -4.05
C MET A 527 17.96 28.56 -4.91
N GLU A 528 18.00 28.46 -6.23
CA GLU A 528 17.93 29.63 -7.13
C GLU A 528 16.55 30.30 -7.08
N LEU A 529 15.46 29.52 -6.98
CA LEU A 529 14.10 30.03 -6.74
C LEU A 529 13.99 30.76 -5.40
N LEU A 530 14.60 30.23 -4.33
CA LEU A 530 14.65 30.90 -3.02
C LEU A 530 15.53 32.16 -3.00
N ASN A 531 16.50 32.27 -3.93
CA ASN A 531 17.37 33.44 -4.04
C ASN A 531 16.77 34.58 -4.91
N LEU A 532 15.70 34.31 -5.67
CA LEU A 532 14.97 35.32 -6.44
C LEU A 532 13.97 36.14 -5.60
N ASP A 533 13.56 35.63 -4.43
CA ASP A 533 12.68 36.34 -3.48
C ASP A 533 13.42 37.31 -2.52
N GLY A 534 14.66 37.67 -2.87
CA GLY A 534 15.53 38.56 -2.08
C GLY A 534 15.36 40.06 -2.31
N THR A 535 14.38 40.53 -3.10
CA THR A 535 14.15 41.98 -3.29
C THR A 535 12.67 42.36 -3.39
N GLY A 536 12.12 42.89 -2.29
CA GLY A 536 11.01 43.84 -2.33
C GLY A 536 9.74 43.43 -1.59
N LEU A 537 9.75 43.49 -0.25
CA LEU A 537 8.52 43.70 0.51
C LEU A 537 7.94 45.08 0.15
N THR A 538 6.78 45.11 -0.50
CA THR A 538 5.86 46.26 -0.46
C THR A 538 4.83 46.04 0.63
N PRO A 539 4.55 47.04 1.50
CA PRO A 539 3.56 46.91 2.55
C PRO A 539 2.22 47.38 2.01
N SER A 540 1.25 46.48 1.85
CA SER A 540 -0.18 46.74 2.10
C SER A 540 -0.98 45.53 1.67
N GLY A 541 -1.88 45.11 2.56
CA GLY A 541 -2.95 44.20 2.20
C GLY A 541 -3.84 44.85 1.15
N GLU A 542 -3.87 44.24 -0.02
CA GLU A 542 -5.05 44.17 -0.85
C GLU A 542 -5.17 42.70 -1.25
N LEU A 543 -6.21 42.06 -0.71
CA LEU A 543 -6.76 40.84 -1.27
C LEU A 543 -6.92 41.09 -2.76
N LYS A 544 -6.25 40.29 -3.60
CA LYS A 544 -6.65 40.18 -4.99
C LYS A 544 -8.07 39.60 -4.96
N PRO A 545 -9.09 40.33 -5.43
CA PRO A 545 -10.37 39.70 -5.67
C PRO A 545 -10.14 38.68 -6.78
N ASP A 546 -10.67 37.49 -6.50
CA ASP A 546 -10.90 36.35 -7.36
C ASP A 546 -10.63 36.59 -8.85
N ASP A 547 -9.84 35.69 -9.44
CA ASP A 547 -10.01 35.35 -10.85
C ASP A 547 -11.52 35.24 -11.09
N ASN A 548 -12.02 35.99 -12.07
CA ASN A 548 -13.40 35.93 -12.52
C ASN A 548 -13.75 34.47 -12.80
N SER A 549 -14.30 33.78 -11.80
CA SER A 549 -15.47 32.97 -12.01
C SER A 549 -16.45 33.90 -12.70
N ASN A 550 -16.61 33.69 -14.00
CA ASN A 550 -17.95 33.77 -14.52
C ASN A 550 -18.80 32.89 -13.60
N ASP A 551 -19.40 33.49 -12.57
CA ASP A 551 -20.79 33.22 -12.24
C ASP A 551 -21.60 33.68 -13.47
N SER A 552 -21.42 32.96 -14.58
CA SER A 552 -22.43 32.85 -15.59
C SER A 552 -23.38 31.78 -15.10
N GLU A 553 -24.65 32.01 -15.38
CA GLU A 553 -25.77 31.12 -15.14
C GLU A 553 -25.67 29.82 -15.98
N ASP A 554 -24.46 29.28 -16.17
CA ASP A 554 -24.10 28.16 -17.06
C ASP A 554 -23.80 26.84 -16.30
N ASP A 555 -23.93 26.82 -14.97
CA ASP A 555 -23.62 25.62 -14.16
C ASP A 555 -24.73 24.54 -14.26
N ASP A 556 -25.96 24.91 -14.65
CA ASP A 556 -27.06 23.95 -14.82
C ASP A 556 -26.89 23.09 -16.09
N ASP A 557 -26.52 23.67 -17.23
CA ASP A 557 -26.28 22.90 -18.48
C ASP A 557 -25.18 21.83 -18.28
N SER A 558 -24.16 22.13 -17.46
CA SER A 558 -23.08 21.18 -17.15
C SER A 558 -23.53 19.99 -16.28
N ARG A 559 -24.55 20.21 -15.44
CA ARG A 559 -25.11 19.21 -14.54
C ARG A 559 -26.08 18.30 -15.26
N GLU A 560 -26.90 18.85 -16.15
CA GLU A 560 -27.82 18.08 -17.00
C GLU A 560 -27.02 17.15 -17.92
N ASP A 561 -26.00 17.67 -18.60
CA ASP A 561 -25.09 16.87 -19.44
C ASP A 561 -24.34 15.78 -18.66
N SER A 562 -23.96 16.05 -17.41
CA SER A 562 -23.32 15.06 -16.53
C SER A 562 -24.30 14.00 -16.06
N PHE A 563 -25.55 14.38 -15.81
CA PHE A 563 -26.61 13.49 -15.36
C PHE A 563 -27.01 12.51 -16.47
N GLU A 564 -27.23 13.00 -17.69
CA GLU A 564 -27.60 12.15 -18.84
C GLU A 564 -26.53 11.10 -19.14
N LYS A 565 -25.25 11.46 -19.07
CA LYS A 565 -24.13 10.53 -19.27
C LYS A 565 -24.07 9.44 -18.19
N GLU A 566 -24.35 9.78 -16.94
CA GLU A 566 -24.34 8.81 -15.83
C GLU A 566 -25.54 7.85 -15.90
N VAL A 567 -26.72 8.38 -16.26
CA VAL A 567 -27.92 7.58 -16.53
C VAL A 567 -27.69 6.63 -17.70
N GLU A 568 -27.07 7.12 -18.78
CA GLU A 568 -26.70 6.31 -19.94
C GLU A 568 -25.73 5.19 -19.55
N ALA A 569 -24.65 5.50 -18.84
CA ALA A 569 -23.66 4.53 -18.41
C ALA A 569 -24.27 3.44 -17.52
N THR A 570 -25.14 3.84 -16.59
CA THR A 570 -25.84 2.90 -15.71
C THR A 570 -26.82 2.01 -16.48
N PHE A 571 -27.55 2.58 -17.45
CA PHE A 571 -28.45 1.82 -18.32
C PHE A 571 -27.69 0.82 -19.20
N LEU A 572 -26.57 1.23 -19.80
CA LEU A 572 -25.73 0.36 -20.63
C LEU A 572 -25.12 -0.78 -19.81
N ARG A 573 -24.64 -0.51 -18.58
CA ARG A 573 -24.19 -1.55 -17.64
C ARG A 573 -25.32 -2.55 -17.37
N ALA A 574 -26.52 -2.06 -17.10
CA ALA A 574 -27.68 -2.90 -16.83
C ALA A 574 -28.09 -3.78 -18.02
N VAL A 575 -27.92 -3.29 -19.24
CA VAL A 575 -28.15 -4.06 -20.48
C VAL A 575 -27.09 -5.14 -20.64
N HIS A 576 -25.81 -4.84 -20.38
CA HIS A 576 -24.71 -5.80 -20.51
C HIS A 576 -24.78 -6.93 -19.45
N GLU A 577 -25.10 -6.57 -18.21
CA GLU A 577 -25.18 -7.51 -17.08
C GLU A 577 -26.56 -8.20 -16.95
N ASN A 578 -27.55 -7.79 -17.78
CA ASN A 578 -28.92 -8.29 -17.78
C ASN A 578 -29.59 -8.19 -16.39
N ILE A 579 -29.48 -7.00 -15.79
CA ILE A 579 -30.00 -6.69 -14.45
C ILE A 579 -31.55 -6.63 -14.47
N ASN A 580 -32.18 -6.99 -13.36
CA ASN A 580 -33.62 -6.89 -13.20
C ASN A 580 -34.08 -5.41 -13.20
N VAL A 581 -35.22 -5.13 -13.84
CA VAL A 581 -35.82 -3.79 -13.93
C VAL A 581 -36.03 -3.15 -12.55
N GLY A 582 -36.32 -3.94 -11.51
CA GLY A 582 -36.51 -3.43 -10.15
C GLY A 582 -35.25 -2.81 -9.55
N ASP A 583 -34.07 -3.39 -9.81
CA ASP A 583 -32.81 -2.90 -9.26
C ASP A 583 -32.34 -1.65 -10.01
N ILE A 584 -32.55 -1.60 -11.33
CA ILE A 584 -32.29 -0.41 -12.16
C ILE A 584 -33.13 0.78 -11.67
N VAL A 585 -34.40 0.56 -11.33
CA VAL A 585 -35.26 1.62 -10.80
C VAL A 585 -34.72 2.18 -9.48
N LEU A 586 -34.08 1.36 -8.64
CA LEU A 586 -33.48 1.84 -7.39
C LEU A 586 -32.22 2.69 -7.66
N GLU A 587 -31.33 2.24 -8.54
CA GLU A 587 -30.13 2.99 -8.93
C GLU A 587 -30.49 4.32 -9.59
N MET A 588 -31.43 4.30 -10.54
CA MET A 588 -31.93 5.49 -11.22
C MET A 588 -32.60 6.46 -10.25
N ASN A 589 -33.38 5.98 -9.28
CA ASN A 589 -33.96 6.86 -8.26
C ASN A 589 -32.89 7.44 -7.31
N SER A 590 -31.81 6.70 -7.03
CA SER A 590 -30.68 7.23 -6.28
C SER A 590 -30.00 8.37 -7.04
N LEU A 591 -29.77 8.20 -8.35
CA LEU A 591 -29.20 9.23 -9.23
C LEU A 591 -30.12 10.45 -9.34
N ARG A 592 -31.43 10.23 -9.52
CA ARG A 592 -32.42 11.30 -9.53
C ARG A 592 -32.36 12.15 -8.26
N LEU A 593 -32.26 11.50 -7.11
CA LEU A 593 -32.17 12.18 -5.82
C LEU A 593 -30.83 12.88 -5.60
N SER A 594 -29.72 12.36 -6.13
CA SER A 594 -28.40 12.99 -5.99
C SER A 594 -28.25 14.24 -6.85
N TYR A 595 -28.82 14.22 -8.07
CA TYR A 595 -28.81 15.37 -8.98
C TYR A 595 -30.01 16.31 -8.79
N ASN A 596 -30.94 15.99 -7.89
CA ASN A 596 -32.17 16.75 -7.64
C ASN A 596 -33.02 16.98 -8.91
N MET A 597 -33.09 15.97 -9.77
CA MET A 597 -33.83 16.01 -11.04
C MET A 597 -35.28 15.53 -10.89
N THR A 598 -36.14 15.90 -11.84
CA THR A 598 -37.54 15.46 -11.85
C THR A 598 -37.68 14.04 -12.41
N SER A 599 -38.87 13.43 -12.26
CA SER A 599 -39.17 12.14 -12.89
C SER A 599 -39.19 12.22 -14.41
N ALA A 600 -39.58 13.37 -14.95
CA ALA A 600 -39.67 13.65 -16.37
C ALA A 600 -38.28 13.63 -17.02
N ASP A 601 -37.31 14.34 -16.43
CA ASP A 601 -35.92 14.40 -16.92
C ASP A 601 -35.27 13.02 -16.93
N CYS A 602 -35.53 12.21 -15.88
CA CYS A 602 -35.08 10.81 -15.83
C CYS A 602 -35.70 9.96 -16.95
N GLY A 603 -36.99 10.17 -17.23
CA GLY A 603 -37.71 9.50 -18.32
C GLY A 603 -37.10 9.84 -19.69
N GLY A 604 -36.82 11.12 -19.92
CA GLY A 604 -36.14 11.63 -21.11
C GLY A 604 -34.73 11.04 -21.29
N ALA A 605 -33.90 11.08 -20.25
CA ALA A 605 -32.54 10.55 -20.26
C ALA A 605 -32.49 9.02 -20.48
N ILE A 606 -33.41 8.27 -19.84
CA ILE A 606 -33.53 6.82 -20.06
C ILE A 606 -33.95 6.53 -21.50
N PHE A 607 -34.91 7.28 -22.04
CA PHE A 607 -35.34 7.14 -23.42
C PHE A 607 -34.20 7.45 -24.39
N TYR A 608 -33.42 8.50 -24.12
CA TYR A 608 -32.22 8.86 -24.86
C TYR A 608 -31.22 7.69 -24.91
N ALA A 609 -30.90 7.11 -23.74
CA ALA A 609 -29.99 5.96 -23.65
C ALA A 609 -30.52 4.74 -24.41
N MET A 610 -31.83 4.46 -24.38
CA MET A 610 -32.46 3.39 -25.16
C MET A 610 -32.31 3.61 -26.67
N MET A 611 -32.51 4.83 -27.15
CA MET A 611 -32.42 5.17 -28.56
C MET A 611 -30.98 5.13 -29.05
N LYS A 612 -30.02 5.58 -28.23
CA LYS A 612 -28.59 5.48 -28.51
C LYS A 612 -28.12 4.02 -28.60
N LEU A 613 -28.54 3.17 -27.67
CA LEU A 613 -28.30 1.72 -27.76
C LEU A 613 -28.85 1.12 -29.06
N ALA A 614 -30.03 1.56 -29.50
CA ALA A 614 -30.61 1.09 -30.76
C ALA A 614 -29.83 1.55 -32.01
N LEU A 615 -29.16 2.71 -31.95
CA LEU A 615 -28.27 3.20 -33.01
C LEU A 615 -26.94 2.44 -33.08
N GLU A 616 -26.37 2.08 -31.92
CA GLU A 616 -25.07 1.38 -31.86
C GLU A 616 -25.14 -0.04 -32.45
N ILE A 617 -26.33 -0.63 -32.52
CA ILE A 617 -26.53 -1.91 -33.20
C ILE A 617 -26.32 -1.72 -34.72
N PRO A 618 -25.44 -2.51 -35.38
CA PRO A 618 -25.12 -2.34 -36.79
C PRO A 618 -26.38 -2.39 -37.66
N HIS A 619 -26.60 -1.35 -38.47
CA HIS A 619 -27.74 -1.25 -39.37
C HIS A 619 -27.29 -0.74 -40.75
N THR A 620 -27.90 -1.28 -41.81
CA THR A 620 -27.58 -0.92 -43.20
C THR A 620 -28.73 -0.20 -43.90
N ALA A 621 -29.94 -0.24 -43.34
CA ALA A 621 -31.14 0.42 -43.86
C ALA A 621 -32.05 0.94 -42.73
N ALA A 622 -32.82 2.00 -43.01
CA ALA A 622 -33.78 2.61 -42.07
C ALA A 622 -34.84 1.61 -41.53
N GLY A 623 -35.19 0.59 -42.32
CA GLY A 623 -36.11 -0.47 -41.89
C GLY A 623 -35.52 -1.46 -40.87
N GLU A 624 -34.20 -1.58 -40.78
CA GLU A 624 -33.51 -2.37 -39.75
C GLU A 624 -33.41 -1.58 -38.45
N LEU A 625 -33.17 -0.27 -38.54
CA LEU A 625 -33.14 0.64 -37.39
C LEU A 625 -34.47 0.63 -36.62
N TYR A 626 -35.61 0.69 -37.33
CA TYR A 626 -36.93 0.58 -36.70
C TYR A 626 -37.13 -0.75 -35.95
N LYS A 627 -36.60 -1.86 -36.47
CA LYS A 627 -36.68 -3.17 -35.79
C LYS A 627 -35.83 -3.20 -34.53
N ASN A 628 -34.64 -2.60 -34.56
CA ASN A 628 -33.76 -2.50 -33.40
C ASN A 628 -34.43 -1.70 -32.29
N VAL A 629 -34.96 -0.51 -32.62
CA VAL A 629 -35.75 0.34 -31.72
C VAL A 629 -36.94 -0.43 -31.12
N SER A 630 -37.72 -1.11 -31.96
CA SER A 630 -38.86 -1.91 -31.52
C SER A 630 -38.48 -3.02 -30.53
N SER A 631 -37.32 -3.65 -30.72
CA SER A 631 -36.81 -4.69 -29.80
C SER A 631 -36.35 -4.11 -28.47
N THR A 632 -35.63 -2.99 -28.49
CA THR A 632 -35.10 -2.32 -27.29
C THR A 632 -36.23 -1.79 -26.43
N VAL A 633 -37.18 -1.06 -27.05
CA VAL A 633 -38.36 -0.54 -26.36
C VAL A 633 -39.22 -1.67 -25.81
N SER A 634 -39.42 -2.76 -26.56
CA SER A 634 -40.21 -3.90 -26.05
C SER A 634 -39.56 -4.60 -24.84
N THR A 635 -38.23 -4.64 -24.80
CA THR A 635 -37.48 -5.26 -23.71
C THR A 635 -37.57 -4.40 -22.44
N TRP A 636 -37.42 -3.08 -22.60
CA TRP A 636 -37.33 -2.14 -21.48
C TRP A 636 -38.60 -1.30 -21.24
N GLN A 637 -39.71 -1.62 -21.88
CA GLN A 637 -40.99 -0.91 -21.73
C GLN A 637 -41.42 -0.73 -20.26
N LYS A 638 -41.13 -1.72 -19.40
CA LYS A 638 -41.51 -1.67 -17.97
C LYS A 638 -40.73 -0.60 -17.21
N LEU A 639 -39.48 -0.35 -17.61
CA LEU A 639 -38.64 0.69 -17.03
C LEU A 639 -39.16 2.07 -17.46
N LEU A 640 -39.39 2.25 -18.76
CA LEU A 640 -39.86 3.54 -19.29
C LEU A 640 -41.26 3.90 -18.77
N LYS A 641 -42.19 2.92 -18.68
CA LYS A 641 -43.52 3.12 -18.06
C LYS A 641 -43.48 3.47 -16.57
N PHE A 642 -42.39 3.13 -15.87
CA PHE A 642 -42.27 3.49 -14.46
C PHE A 642 -42.02 5.00 -14.28
N TYR A 643 -41.29 5.61 -15.22
CA TYR A 643 -40.92 7.03 -15.21
C TYR A 643 -41.91 7.91 -15.99
N ALA A 644 -42.51 7.41 -17.07
CA ALA A 644 -43.51 8.14 -17.87
C ALA A 644 -44.95 7.88 -17.37
N LYS A 645 -45.25 8.26 -16.12
CA LYS A 645 -46.58 8.03 -15.51
C LYS A 645 -47.53 9.19 -15.69
N GLU A 646 -47.03 10.42 -15.54
CA GLU A 646 -47.84 11.61 -15.70
C GLU A 646 -47.79 12.07 -17.16
N ILE A 647 -48.82 12.81 -17.58
CA ILE A 647 -48.91 13.34 -18.95
C ILE A 647 -47.71 14.26 -19.24
N ASP A 648 -47.25 15.01 -18.24
CA ASP A 648 -46.11 15.92 -18.37
C ASP A 648 -44.79 15.13 -18.55
N ASP A 649 -44.60 14.01 -17.83
CA ASP A 649 -43.43 13.13 -18.03
C ASP A 649 -43.41 12.54 -19.46
N GLN A 650 -44.58 12.21 -20.00
CA GLN A 650 -44.73 11.67 -21.36
C GLN A 650 -44.41 12.73 -22.42
N ILE A 651 -44.81 13.98 -22.21
CA ILE A 651 -44.48 15.10 -23.10
C ILE A 651 -42.96 15.32 -23.12
N GLU A 652 -42.30 15.24 -21.97
CA GLU A 652 -40.84 15.41 -21.88
C GLU A 652 -40.09 14.34 -22.70
N VAL A 653 -40.53 13.08 -22.66
CA VAL A 653 -39.98 12.01 -23.51
C VAL A 653 -40.12 12.35 -25.01
N ILE A 654 -41.23 12.97 -25.41
CA ILE A 654 -41.46 13.40 -26.80
C ILE A 654 -40.52 14.56 -27.15
N LEU A 655 -40.39 15.56 -26.28
CA LEU A 655 -39.49 16.71 -26.48
C LEU A 655 -38.04 16.26 -26.61
N LYS A 656 -37.58 15.37 -25.73
CA LYS A 656 -36.23 14.80 -25.81
C LYS A 656 -36.02 14.00 -27.10
N PHE A 657 -37.04 13.31 -27.59
CA PHE A 657 -36.98 12.64 -28.89
C PHE A 657 -36.85 13.62 -30.07
N GLU A 658 -37.51 14.78 -30.01
CA GLU A 658 -37.34 15.85 -31.01
C GLU A 658 -35.90 16.39 -31.00
N GLU A 659 -35.36 16.69 -29.82
CA GLU A 659 -33.99 17.18 -29.63
C GLU A 659 -32.97 16.19 -30.22
N MET A 660 -33.10 14.90 -29.92
CA MET A 660 -32.25 13.85 -30.51
C MET A 660 -32.29 13.83 -32.05
N CYS A 661 -33.47 14.02 -32.63
CA CYS A 661 -33.64 13.99 -34.08
C CYS A 661 -33.03 15.24 -34.76
N LEU A 662 -32.90 16.35 -34.03
CA LEU A 662 -32.27 17.58 -34.50
C LEU A 662 -30.75 17.54 -34.38
N GLU A 663 -30.24 17.02 -33.26
CA GLU A 663 -28.82 17.12 -32.89
C GLU A 663 -28.00 15.87 -33.24
N SER A 664 -28.33 14.74 -32.63
CA SER A 664 -27.45 13.57 -32.54
C SER A 664 -27.74 12.50 -33.59
N ALA A 665 -28.98 12.37 -34.06
CA ALA A 665 -29.43 11.24 -34.87
C ALA A 665 -30.41 11.62 -35.99
N LYS A 666 -29.91 12.31 -37.02
CA LYS A 666 -30.70 12.71 -38.22
C LYS A 666 -31.37 11.53 -38.94
N GLU A 667 -30.90 10.30 -38.73
CA GLU A 667 -31.46 9.08 -39.29
C GLU A 667 -32.86 8.78 -38.73
N PHE A 668 -33.09 9.08 -37.44
CA PHE A 668 -34.41 8.95 -36.80
C PHE A 668 -35.43 9.97 -37.30
N SER A 669 -34.99 11.11 -37.83
CA SER A 669 -35.89 12.15 -38.36
C SER A 669 -36.84 11.64 -39.45
N THR A 670 -36.41 10.66 -40.25
CA THR A 670 -37.26 10.05 -41.30
C THR A 670 -38.29 9.05 -40.77
N SER A 671 -38.06 8.52 -39.56
CA SER A 671 -38.88 7.48 -38.93
C SER A 671 -39.59 7.96 -37.65
N PHE A 672 -39.55 9.28 -37.38
CA PHE A 672 -40.11 9.90 -36.17
C PHE A 672 -41.57 9.52 -35.95
N SER A 673 -42.43 9.66 -36.97
CA SER A 673 -43.86 9.33 -36.84
C SER A 673 -44.13 7.83 -36.61
N GLN A 674 -43.25 6.96 -37.10
CA GLN A 674 -43.37 5.51 -36.89
C GLN A 674 -42.96 5.11 -35.47
N ILE A 675 -41.94 5.77 -34.91
CA ILE A 675 -41.49 5.55 -33.53
C ILE A 675 -42.52 6.14 -32.55
N LEU A 676 -43.09 7.31 -32.86
CA LEU A 676 -44.17 7.89 -32.05
C LEU A 676 -45.40 6.97 -32.01
N HIS A 677 -45.80 6.40 -33.16
CA HIS A 677 -46.87 5.40 -33.22
C HIS A 677 -46.52 4.13 -32.42
N LEU A 678 -45.26 3.68 -32.47
CA LEU A 678 -44.80 2.53 -31.69
C LEU A 678 -44.88 2.78 -30.19
N LEU A 679 -44.55 3.99 -29.72
CA LEU A 679 -44.65 4.35 -28.30
C LEU A 679 -46.12 4.39 -27.83
N TYR A 680 -47.03 4.85 -28.68
CA TYR A 680 -48.48 4.76 -28.46
C TYR A 680 -48.97 3.31 -28.42
N ASP A 681 -48.62 2.48 -29.42
CA ASP A 681 -49.00 1.05 -29.49
C ASP A 681 -48.52 0.22 -28.29
N LYS A 682 -47.49 0.69 -27.60
CA LYS A 682 -46.91 0.03 -26.41
C LYS A 682 -47.46 0.57 -25.09
N ASP A 683 -48.47 1.45 -25.12
CA ASP A 683 -49.02 2.20 -23.99
C ASP A 683 -47.92 2.89 -23.14
N ILE A 684 -46.93 3.49 -23.79
CA ILE A 684 -45.94 4.36 -23.13
C ILE A 684 -46.43 5.82 -23.18
N LEU A 685 -47.08 6.21 -24.27
CA LEU A 685 -47.68 7.53 -24.46
C LEU A 685 -49.20 7.39 -24.55
N GLU A 686 -49.90 8.24 -23.81
CA GLU A 686 -51.35 8.40 -23.91
C GLU A 686 -51.72 9.37 -25.04
N GLU A 687 -52.95 9.26 -25.53
CA GLU A 687 -53.48 10.14 -26.59
C GLU A 687 -53.42 11.62 -26.17
N ASP A 688 -53.82 11.91 -24.93
CA ASP A 688 -53.83 13.26 -24.37
C ASP A 688 -52.44 13.91 -24.37
N ALA A 689 -51.38 13.13 -24.13
CA ALA A 689 -50.00 13.64 -24.14
C ALA A 689 -49.56 14.08 -25.55
N VAL A 690 -49.89 13.29 -26.57
CA VAL A 690 -49.56 13.59 -27.97
C VAL A 690 -50.35 14.80 -28.47
N LEU A 691 -51.63 14.93 -28.08
CA LEU A 691 -52.47 16.06 -28.44
C LEU A 691 -52.01 17.37 -27.77
N ARG A 692 -51.63 17.31 -26.48
CA ARG A 692 -51.10 18.48 -25.76
C ARG A 692 -49.75 18.95 -26.31
N TRP A 693 -48.83 18.03 -26.58
CA TRP A 693 -47.56 18.35 -27.25
C TRP A 693 -47.81 19.03 -28.61
N ALA A 694 -48.75 18.51 -29.41
CA ALA A 694 -49.10 19.11 -30.71
C ALA A 694 -49.74 20.50 -30.57
N ASP A 695 -50.49 20.74 -29.49
CA ASP A 695 -51.13 22.02 -29.21
C ASP A 695 -50.13 23.07 -28.70
N GLU A 696 -49.18 22.70 -27.83
CA GLU A 696 -48.11 23.58 -27.33
C GLU A 696 -47.20 24.08 -28.46
N LYS A 697 -46.94 23.25 -29.46
CA LYS A 697 -46.09 23.62 -30.62
C LYS A 697 -46.81 24.46 -31.68
N LYS A 698 -48.12 24.73 -31.55
CA LYS A 698 -48.86 25.59 -32.51
C LYS A 698 -48.29 27.02 -32.57
N ASP A 699 -47.84 27.52 -31.43
CA ASP A 699 -47.32 28.89 -31.27
C ASP A 699 -45.78 29.00 -31.39
N ALA A 700 -45.08 27.87 -31.60
CA ALA A 700 -43.61 27.81 -31.72
C ALA A 700 -43.06 28.23 -33.11
N GLU A 701 -41.73 28.34 -33.23
CA GLU A 701 -41.04 28.73 -34.47
C GLU A 701 -41.16 27.66 -35.59
N GLU A 702 -40.92 28.05 -36.84
CA GLU A 702 -41.18 27.20 -38.01
C GLU A 702 -40.18 26.03 -38.16
N SER A 703 -39.02 26.12 -37.49
CA SER A 703 -38.03 25.03 -37.32
C SER A 703 -38.57 23.88 -36.48
N ASP A 704 -39.40 24.19 -35.48
CA ASP A 704 -39.85 23.22 -34.46
C ASP A 704 -41.13 22.51 -34.91
N LYS A 705 -41.80 23.04 -35.93
CA LYS A 705 -43.01 22.46 -36.54
C LYS A 705 -42.73 21.32 -37.52
N VAL A 706 -41.46 20.97 -37.76
CA VAL A 706 -41.08 19.95 -38.75
C VAL A 706 -41.64 18.58 -38.38
N PHE A 707 -41.50 18.17 -37.11
CA PHE A 707 -41.94 16.85 -36.64
C PHE A 707 -43.46 16.76 -36.43
N VAL A 708 -44.10 17.86 -36.03
CA VAL A 708 -45.56 17.98 -35.98
C VAL A 708 -46.16 17.85 -37.39
N LYS A 709 -45.57 18.49 -38.40
CA LYS A 709 -45.99 18.35 -39.82
C LYS A 709 -45.79 16.94 -40.36
N GLN A 710 -44.73 16.24 -39.96
CA GLN A 710 -44.51 14.84 -40.33
C GLN A 710 -45.52 13.88 -39.68
N SER A 711 -46.01 14.22 -38.49
CA SER A 711 -46.95 13.42 -37.70
C SER A 711 -48.41 13.84 -37.86
N GLU A 712 -48.71 14.82 -38.73
CA GLU A 712 -50.05 15.41 -38.92
C GLU A 712 -51.12 14.35 -39.25
N LYS A 713 -50.79 13.35 -40.07
CA LYS A 713 -51.71 12.25 -40.40
C LYS A 713 -52.05 11.38 -39.18
N PHE A 714 -51.10 11.19 -38.28
CA PHE A 714 -51.30 10.42 -37.06
C PHE A 714 -52.09 11.22 -36.02
N ILE A 715 -51.76 12.50 -35.85
CA ILE A 715 -52.50 13.42 -34.98
C ILE A 715 -53.95 13.59 -35.44
N GLN A 716 -54.19 13.66 -36.75
CA GLN A 716 -55.55 13.73 -37.30
C GLN A 716 -56.32 12.43 -37.05
N TRP A 717 -55.65 11.27 -37.21
CA TRP A 717 -56.25 9.97 -36.89
C TRP A 717 -56.63 9.86 -35.39
N LEU A 718 -55.77 10.32 -34.48
CA LEU A 718 -56.08 10.36 -33.04
C LEU A 718 -57.31 11.24 -32.78
N LYS A 719 -57.35 12.47 -33.30
CA LYS A 719 -58.51 13.37 -33.15
C LYS A 719 -59.82 12.75 -33.65
N GLU A 720 -59.78 12.11 -34.82
CA GLU A 720 -60.94 11.42 -35.39
C GLU A 720 -61.35 10.19 -34.55
N ALA A 721 -60.40 9.48 -33.94
CA ALA A 721 -60.67 8.36 -33.04
C ALA A 721 -61.27 8.84 -31.69
N SER A 722 -60.77 9.93 -31.11
CA SER A 722 -61.33 10.52 -29.89
C SER A 722 -62.78 11.01 -30.06
N GLU A 723 -63.13 11.51 -31.24
CA GLU A 723 -64.49 11.97 -31.55
C GLU A 723 -65.49 10.82 -31.74
N GLU A 724 -65.02 9.57 -31.91
CA GLU A 724 -65.88 8.37 -32.02
C GLU A 724 -66.10 7.65 -30.66
N ASP A 725 -65.25 7.89 -29.66
CA ASP A 725 -65.32 7.27 -28.33
C ASP A 725 -66.05 8.11 -27.25
N ASP A 726 -66.28 9.41 -27.52
CA ASP A 726 -67.17 10.33 -26.75
C ASP A 726 -68.64 10.26 -27.21
#